data_AF-A0A810Q068-F1
#
_entry.id   AF-A0A810Q068-F1
#
_cell.length_a   1.000
_cell.length_b   1.000
_cell.length_c   1.000
_cell.angle_alpha   90.00
_cell.angle_beta   90.00
_cell.angle_gamma   90.00
#
_symmetry.space_group_name_H-M   'P 1'
#
loop_
_entity.id
_entity.type
_entity.pdbx_description
1 polymer ?
#
loop_
_entity_poly.entity_id
_entity_poly.type
_entity_poly.pdbx_seq_one_letter_code
_entity_poly.pdbx_strand_id
1 'polypeptide(L)'
;MAAVNKVREELAQAFLAALKEEQLPWRACWAQGRPYNAATGRRYKGINTLRLSMLADERGYKDPRWCTFQQAKDKGWKIRKGEHATKVEYWAMYDMERKRWMNWNEVERLKRDDPDAADKLQLRSRTALVFNAAQMEGVPPLPQRPRTDIGQLRQQRDTLLENMQLAYREEGTRAYYSPSADMVTLPPEASFDDPYSYISTFLHECGHATGHPDRLNRHIENHFGSEDYAREELRAEIASAFVSQELGLEMSQKALNEHFDLHKAYIQSWIKVLEKDPQELFAAIKDASGIANYLMEKGEFQQERNVTEEKRQIRHIEAENIDQEKFDFYAKDPVDLRFVGCTFRNVTVSESEARLSQFKDCKFYGCDTRNVQDRSVFTHAAFFPADTTVRQPKRRESKYIPADMIELARSQDVFDILQRTGEPLFQKDGQWRSVEHDSLVVTPGKGYYWFSRAEGSKSPIDYFVNVHGMGFQEAVRTVLEAIHRDVTYTPPVWLPPAEHEEFRPLPRAKTNLDAYNYLVQERGLDQELVDGLMRQGRIYQSGKYKNVVFVGTDFDGVVASNFARSCDPTQQVQRFDVRGSQKEYRFRMENPDCPRCNVFESEIDLLSYLSMRPADQRTENYIALGGVSPRALLAFLQYRPDVSQINLCTDGDRAGEQCAESIRTLLEGQYEISREAAPIGKDWNESLVRIRELQESWEHETNDPETETWRDDLTSQEAQIVAAWDDGFDHGLARMVTLSRTQDDPGLRSAMAKLDPVEQVRSPFARKAEDWTY
;
A
#
# COMPACT_ATOMS: atom_id res chain seq x y z
N MET A 1 21.34 19.84 -2.10
CA MET A 1 20.43 19.15 -3.03
C MET A 1 20.55 19.80 -4.40
N ALA A 2 20.84 19.05 -5.46
CA ALA A 2 20.85 19.61 -6.81
C ALA A 2 19.41 19.89 -7.25
N ALA A 3 19.12 21.08 -7.78
CA ALA A 3 17.81 21.43 -8.33
C ALA A 3 17.38 20.39 -9.37
N VAL A 4 16.10 19.99 -9.33
CA VAL A 4 15.51 19.11 -10.35
C VAL A 4 15.70 19.78 -11.71
N ASN A 5 16.30 19.08 -12.67
CA ASN A 5 16.42 19.65 -14.01
C ASN A 5 15.06 19.55 -14.72
N LYS A 6 14.81 20.45 -15.67
CA LYS A 6 13.53 20.55 -16.39
C LYS A 6 13.05 19.23 -17.02
N VAL A 7 13.97 18.32 -17.38
CA VAL A 7 13.63 16.99 -17.94
C VAL A 7 12.91 16.12 -16.92
N ARG A 8 13.38 16.16 -15.66
CA ARG A 8 12.77 15.44 -14.55
C ARG A 8 11.41 16.04 -14.18
N GLU A 9 11.31 17.36 -14.08
CA GLU A 9 10.02 18.04 -13.82
C GLU A 9 8.95 17.65 -14.85
N GLU A 10 9.28 17.74 -16.14
CA GLU A 10 8.37 17.36 -17.23
C GLU A 10 7.97 15.87 -17.14
N LEU A 11 8.89 14.96 -16.78
CA LEU A 11 8.57 13.55 -16.60
C LEU A 11 7.64 13.32 -15.40
N ALA A 12 7.92 13.93 -14.24
CA ALA A 12 7.08 13.79 -13.05
C ALA A 12 5.66 14.31 -13.30
N GLN A 13 5.53 15.44 -13.99
CA GLN A 13 4.23 16.00 -14.37
C GLN A 13 3.47 15.06 -15.31
N ALA A 14 4.11 14.56 -16.37
CA ALA A 14 3.49 13.62 -17.30
C ALA A 14 3.09 12.31 -16.60
N PHE A 15 3.93 11.81 -15.69
CA PHE A 15 3.67 10.60 -14.92
C PHE A 15 2.47 10.77 -13.98
N LEU A 16 2.41 11.87 -13.24
CA LEU A 16 1.29 12.22 -12.36
C LEU A 16 0.00 12.45 -13.14
N ALA A 17 0.06 13.12 -14.30
CA ALA A 17 -1.10 13.35 -15.15
C ALA A 17 -1.70 12.03 -15.63
N ALA A 18 -0.86 11.11 -16.14
CA ALA A 18 -1.30 9.79 -16.55
C ALA A 18 -1.96 9.01 -15.39
N LEU A 19 -1.36 9.01 -14.20
CA LEU A 19 -1.98 8.36 -13.03
C LEU A 19 -3.36 8.94 -12.67
N LYS A 20 -3.51 10.27 -12.73
CA LYS A 20 -4.78 10.97 -12.45
C LYS A 20 -5.85 10.72 -13.51
N GLU A 21 -5.44 10.47 -14.75
CA GLU A 21 -6.32 10.08 -15.86
C GLU A 21 -6.59 8.58 -15.91
N GLU A 22 -6.28 7.83 -14.85
CA GLU A 22 -6.48 6.39 -14.78
C GLU A 22 -5.69 5.62 -15.86
N GLN A 23 -4.44 6.04 -16.11
CA GLN A 23 -3.50 5.36 -17.01
C GLN A 23 -2.21 5.00 -16.25
N LEU A 24 -1.67 3.79 -16.43
CA LEU A 24 -0.37 3.43 -15.84
C LEU A 24 0.77 3.91 -16.74
N PRO A 25 1.64 4.85 -16.30
CA PRO A 25 2.67 5.43 -17.15
C PRO A 25 3.70 4.41 -17.68
N TRP A 26 4.02 3.38 -16.90
CA TRP A 26 4.99 2.36 -17.28
C TRP A 26 4.45 1.35 -18.30
N ARG A 27 3.14 1.34 -18.61
CA ARG A 27 2.57 0.54 -19.73
C ARG A 27 3.22 0.83 -21.06
N ALA A 28 3.66 2.06 -21.26
CA ALA A 28 4.37 2.46 -22.46
C ALA A 28 5.64 1.61 -22.71
N CYS A 29 6.18 0.96 -21.66
CA CYS A 29 7.29 0.04 -21.79
C CYS A 29 6.85 -1.36 -22.29
N TRP A 30 5.62 -1.79 -22.03
CA TRP A 30 5.09 -3.07 -22.51
C TRP A 30 4.68 -3.04 -23.98
N ALA A 31 4.26 -1.87 -24.49
CA ALA A 31 3.75 -1.72 -25.85
C ALA A 31 4.82 -1.55 -26.93
N GLN A 32 6.08 -1.28 -26.54
CA GLN A 32 7.15 -0.90 -27.47
C GLN A 32 8.50 -1.46 -27.06
N GLY A 33 9.38 -1.71 -28.05
CA GLY A 33 10.77 -2.09 -27.78
C GLY A 33 11.54 -1.02 -27.02
N ARG A 34 12.57 -1.45 -26.27
CA ARG A 34 13.40 -0.55 -25.47
C ARG A 34 14.02 0.56 -26.32
N PRO A 35 13.86 1.85 -25.96
CA PRO A 35 14.48 2.94 -26.69
C PRO A 35 16.00 2.78 -26.79
N TYR A 36 16.56 3.00 -27.98
CA TYR A 36 18.00 2.97 -28.20
C TYR A 36 18.47 4.00 -29.22
N ASN A 37 19.76 4.30 -29.19
CA ASN A 37 20.34 5.29 -30.08
C ASN A 37 20.52 4.72 -31.50
N ALA A 38 19.88 5.33 -32.50
CA ALA A 38 19.86 4.84 -33.88
C ALA A 38 21.25 4.75 -34.53
N ALA A 39 22.17 5.64 -34.14
CA ALA A 39 23.50 5.74 -34.75
C ALA A 39 24.55 4.85 -34.06
N THR A 40 24.39 4.60 -32.75
CA THR A 40 25.39 3.90 -31.92
C THR A 40 24.94 2.53 -31.42
N GLY A 41 23.65 2.19 -31.56
CA GLY A 41 23.05 0.98 -30.99
C GLY A 41 22.85 1.02 -29.46
N ARG A 42 23.37 2.03 -28.76
CA ARG A 42 23.33 2.09 -27.30
C ARG A 42 21.91 2.27 -26.76
N ARG A 43 21.48 1.38 -25.87
CA ARG A 43 20.17 1.44 -25.19
C ARG A 43 20.11 2.59 -24.19
N TYR A 44 18.97 3.28 -24.14
CA TYR A 44 18.70 4.23 -23.06
C TYR A 44 18.43 3.47 -21.74
N LYS A 45 18.68 4.17 -20.62
CA LYS A 45 18.58 3.62 -19.26
C LYS A 45 17.76 4.55 -18.36
N GLY A 46 17.11 3.96 -17.35
CA GLY A 46 16.40 4.67 -16.27
C GLY A 46 15.41 5.71 -16.77
N ILE A 47 15.60 6.96 -16.34
CA ILE A 47 14.72 8.10 -16.64
C ILE A 47 14.47 8.23 -18.15
N ASN A 48 15.50 8.05 -18.97
CA ASN A 48 15.35 8.16 -20.42
C ASN A 48 14.54 7.01 -21.03
N THR A 49 14.65 5.79 -20.47
CA THR A 49 13.85 4.65 -20.94
C THR A 49 12.37 4.95 -20.77
N LEU A 50 11.97 5.29 -19.53
CA LEU A 50 10.57 5.57 -19.22
C LEU A 50 10.06 6.79 -20.01
N ARG A 51 10.81 7.90 -20.00
CA ARG A 51 10.41 9.13 -20.69
C ARG A 51 10.21 8.94 -22.20
N LEU A 52 11.16 8.27 -22.87
CA LEU A 52 11.07 8.06 -24.31
C LEU A 52 9.98 7.05 -24.67
N SER A 53 9.75 6.02 -23.85
CA SER A 53 8.65 5.10 -24.02
C SER A 53 7.29 5.79 -23.87
N MET A 54 7.07 6.55 -22.80
CA MET A 54 5.83 7.32 -22.60
C MET A 54 5.55 8.27 -23.76
N LEU A 55 6.57 9.03 -24.18
CA LEU A 55 6.42 9.95 -25.31
C LEU A 55 6.14 9.22 -26.63
N ALA A 56 6.80 8.08 -26.86
CA ALA A 56 6.56 7.30 -28.07
C ALA A 56 5.13 6.75 -28.10
N ASP A 57 4.58 6.37 -26.95
CA ASP A 57 3.20 5.93 -26.84
C ASP A 57 2.21 7.08 -27.08
N GLU A 58 2.40 8.21 -26.40
CA GLU A 58 1.59 9.44 -26.56
C GLU A 58 1.57 9.92 -28.02
N ARG A 59 2.70 9.84 -28.71
CA ARG A 59 2.86 10.29 -30.11
C ARG A 59 2.58 9.21 -31.14
N GLY A 60 2.29 7.98 -30.71
CA GLY A 60 2.09 6.82 -31.59
C GLY A 60 3.33 6.41 -32.39
N TYR A 61 4.53 6.78 -31.94
CA TYR A 61 5.79 6.33 -32.55
C TYR A 61 5.97 4.83 -32.31
N LYS A 62 6.19 4.05 -33.36
CA LYS A 62 6.44 2.60 -33.27
C LYS A 62 7.92 2.23 -33.39
N ASP A 63 8.75 3.18 -33.79
CA ASP A 63 10.18 2.97 -33.94
C ASP A 63 10.91 3.32 -32.63
N PRO A 64 11.59 2.38 -31.96
CA PRO A 64 12.28 2.64 -30.70
C PRO A 64 13.62 3.39 -30.88
N ARG A 65 14.00 3.74 -32.12
CA ARG A 65 15.27 4.40 -32.42
C ARG A 65 15.18 5.91 -32.23
N TRP A 66 16.14 6.47 -31.50
CA TRP A 66 16.29 7.91 -31.30
C TRP A 66 17.72 8.36 -31.62
N CYS A 67 17.92 9.55 -32.18
CA CYS A 67 19.28 10.09 -32.30
C CYS A 67 19.29 11.62 -32.28
N THR A 68 20.46 12.20 -32.06
CA THR A 68 20.64 13.65 -32.11
C THR A 68 20.58 14.16 -33.56
N PHE A 69 20.37 15.47 -33.71
CA PHE A 69 20.43 16.12 -35.03
C PHE A 69 21.75 15.85 -35.76
N GLN A 70 22.87 15.95 -35.03
CA GLN A 70 24.19 15.73 -35.61
C GLN A 70 24.36 14.29 -36.10
N GLN A 71 23.96 13.32 -35.28
CA GLN A 71 23.99 11.90 -35.67
C GLN A 71 23.11 11.60 -36.90
N ALA A 72 21.93 12.20 -36.98
CA ALA A 72 21.06 12.08 -38.16
C ALA A 72 21.74 12.64 -39.41
N LYS A 73 22.31 13.85 -39.30
CA LYS A 73 23.05 14.51 -40.38
C LYS A 73 24.23 13.65 -40.87
N ASP A 74 25.03 13.11 -39.96
CA ASP A 74 26.22 12.31 -40.28
C ASP A 74 25.85 11.00 -40.98
N LYS A 75 24.67 10.43 -40.68
CA LYS A 75 24.11 9.25 -41.36
C LYS A 75 23.31 9.60 -42.62
N GLY A 76 23.21 10.88 -43.00
CA GLY A 76 22.46 11.34 -44.16
C GLY A 76 20.93 11.35 -43.99
N TRP A 77 20.43 11.20 -42.76
CA TRP A 77 19.01 11.24 -42.43
C TRP A 77 18.52 12.68 -42.28
N LYS A 78 17.29 12.95 -42.73
CA LYS A 78 16.71 14.29 -42.72
C LYS A 78 15.54 14.35 -41.76
N ILE A 79 15.60 15.22 -40.77
CA ILE A 79 14.45 15.51 -39.89
C ILE A 79 13.40 16.27 -40.70
N ARG A 80 12.14 15.83 -40.63
CA ARG A 80 11.05 16.48 -41.36
C ARG A 80 10.80 17.89 -40.82
N LYS A 81 10.39 18.79 -41.71
CA LYS A 81 10.13 20.19 -41.36
C LYS A 81 8.98 20.28 -40.36
N GLY A 82 9.21 20.97 -39.25
CA GLY A 82 8.21 21.17 -38.18
C GLY A 82 8.29 20.16 -37.03
N GLU A 83 9.15 19.15 -37.13
CA GLU A 83 9.35 18.18 -36.04
C GLU A 83 10.14 18.80 -34.88
N HIS A 84 9.78 18.41 -33.66
CA HIS A 84 10.40 18.92 -32.43
C HIS A 84 11.25 17.85 -31.74
N ALA A 85 12.41 18.27 -31.23
CA ALA A 85 13.31 17.39 -30.49
C ALA A 85 12.83 17.16 -29.06
N THR A 86 13.15 15.98 -28.54
CA THR A 86 12.91 15.58 -27.15
C THR A 86 14.19 15.68 -26.34
N LYS A 87 14.09 16.15 -25.10
CA LYS A 87 15.24 16.19 -24.18
C LYS A 87 15.44 14.84 -23.50
N VAL A 88 16.69 14.39 -23.44
CA VAL A 88 17.15 13.26 -22.63
C VAL A 88 18.23 13.73 -21.66
N GLU A 89 18.30 13.10 -20.49
CA GLU A 89 19.28 13.40 -19.44
C GLU A 89 20.43 12.39 -19.47
N TYR A 90 21.68 12.84 -19.40
CA TYR A 90 22.83 11.97 -19.21
C TYR A 90 23.80 12.59 -18.22
N TRP A 91 24.57 11.73 -17.56
CA TRP A 91 25.59 12.16 -16.62
C TRP A 91 26.94 12.20 -17.31
N ALA A 92 27.64 13.32 -17.15
CA ALA A 92 28.98 13.52 -17.68
C ALA A 92 29.84 14.22 -16.64
N MET A 93 31.15 13.98 -16.69
CA MET A 93 32.08 14.72 -15.85
C MET A 93 32.20 16.15 -16.36
N TYR A 94 32.25 17.09 -15.44
CA TYR A 94 32.45 18.49 -15.70
C TYR A 94 33.76 18.94 -15.04
N ASP A 95 34.68 19.43 -15.87
CA ASP A 95 35.92 20.03 -15.41
C ASP A 95 35.59 21.43 -14.87
N MET A 96 35.66 21.58 -13.55
CA MET A 96 35.35 22.83 -12.85
C MET A 96 36.37 23.93 -13.12
N GLU A 97 37.61 23.56 -13.45
CA GLU A 97 38.72 24.49 -13.67
C GLU A 97 38.71 24.99 -15.12
N ARG A 98 38.61 24.06 -16.08
CA ARG A 98 38.51 24.38 -17.51
C ARG A 98 37.09 24.72 -17.97
N LYS A 99 36.11 24.63 -17.07
CA LYS A 99 34.68 24.93 -17.29
C LYS A 99 34.07 24.21 -18.51
N ARG A 100 34.49 22.97 -18.76
CA ARG A 100 34.06 22.18 -19.93
C ARG A 100 33.54 20.80 -19.53
N TRP A 101 32.62 20.29 -20.34
CA TRP A 101 32.17 18.91 -20.24
C TRP A 101 33.23 17.96 -20.78
N MET A 102 33.38 16.81 -20.13
CA MET A 102 34.30 15.76 -20.52
C MET A 102 33.54 14.44 -20.72
N ASN A 103 33.89 13.73 -21.79
CA ASN A 103 33.45 12.36 -21.96
C ASN A 103 34.32 11.39 -21.14
N TRP A 104 33.86 10.15 -20.96
CA TRP A 104 34.57 9.16 -20.14
C TRP A 104 35.99 8.85 -20.63
N ASN A 105 36.25 8.87 -21.94
CA ASN A 105 37.58 8.63 -22.50
C ASN A 105 38.55 9.79 -22.20
N GLU A 106 38.06 11.03 -22.21
CA GLU A 106 38.86 12.20 -21.77
C GLU A 106 39.15 12.14 -20.27
N VAL A 107 38.20 11.65 -19.47
CA VAL A 107 38.36 11.47 -18.02
C VAL A 107 39.39 10.38 -17.71
N GLU A 108 39.34 9.24 -18.39
CA GLU A 108 40.33 8.16 -18.21
C GLU A 108 41.74 8.61 -18.60
N ARG A 109 41.88 9.35 -19.71
CA ARG A 109 43.16 9.95 -20.10
C ARG A 109 43.65 10.94 -19.03
N LEU A 110 42.77 11.83 -18.55
CA LEU A 110 43.13 12.78 -17.50
C LEU A 110 43.54 12.09 -16.21
N LYS A 111 42.82 11.04 -15.78
CA LYS A 111 43.19 10.24 -14.59
C LYS A 111 44.57 9.61 -14.71
N ARG A 112 44.99 9.23 -15.92
CA ARG A 112 46.31 8.64 -16.17
C ARG A 112 47.40 9.69 -16.20
N ASP A 113 47.15 10.81 -16.87
CA ASP A 113 48.18 11.79 -17.22
C ASP A 113 48.31 12.90 -16.14
N ASP A 114 47.24 13.20 -15.40
CA ASP A 114 47.17 14.22 -14.34
C ASP A 114 46.09 13.86 -13.28
N PRO A 115 46.43 12.99 -12.30
CA PRO A 115 45.49 12.55 -11.27
C PRO A 115 44.92 13.70 -10.43
N ASP A 116 45.72 14.72 -10.12
CA ASP A 116 45.30 15.87 -9.31
C ASP A 116 44.24 16.72 -10.03
N ALA A 117 44.34 16.85 -11.36
CA ALA A 117 43.30 17.48 -12.16
C ALA A 117 42.04 16.61 -12.27
N ALA A 118 42.18 15.28 -12.25
CA ALA A 118 41.06 14.37 -12.30
C ALA A 118 40.20 14.40 -11.00
N ASP A 119 40.82 14.65 -9.85
CA ASP A 119 40.13 14.78 -8.56
C ASP A 119 39.21 16.00 -8.48
N LYS A 120 39.42 17.01 -9.33
CA LYS A 120 38.60 18.23 -9.41
C LYS A 120 37.35 18.07 -10.30
N LEU A 121 37.20 16.93 -10.98
CA LEU A 121 36.05 16.69 -11.86
C LEU A 121 34.77 16.46 -11.04
N GLN A 122 33.66 17.04 -11.49
CA GLN A 122 32.35 16.83 -10.86
C GLN A 122 31.39 16.11 -11.81
N LEU A 123 30.73 15.06 -11.31
CA LEU A 123 29.66 14.42 -12.06
C LEU A 123 28.43 15.32 -12.06
N ARG A 124 27.97 15.74 -13.25
CA ARG A 124 26.80 16.61 -13.41
C ARG A 124 25.84 16.08 -14.46
N SER A 125 24.56 16.35 -14.28
CA SER A 125 23.54 16.03 -15.28
C SER A 125 23.58 17.04 -16.42
N ARG A 126 23.55 16.56 -17.66
CA ARG A 126 23.43 17.35 -18.88
C ARG A 126 22.26 16.82 -19.71
N THR A 127 21.70 17.70 -20.55
CA THR A 127 20.63 17.33 -21.48
C THR A 127 21.14 17.27 -22.92
N ALA A 128 20.59 16.35 -23.70
CA ALA A 128 20.73 16.28 -25.15
C ALA A 128 19.36 16.30 -25.82
N LEU A 129 19.32 16.77 -27.06
CA LEU A 129 18.13 16.79 -27.90
C LEU A 129 18.18 15.62 -28.88
N VAL A 130 17.14 14.80 -28.86
CA VAL A 130 17.00 13.61 -29.71
C VAL A 130 15.68 13.63 -30.47
N PHE A 131 15.69 13.06 -31.66
CA PHE A 131 14.54 12.86 -32.53
C PHE A 131 14.29 11.36 -32.68
N ASN A 132 13.02 10.97 -32.70
CA ASN A 132 12.62 9.60 -33.01
C ASN A 132 12.84 9.33 -34.52
N ALA A 133 13.18 8.10 -34.89
CA ALA A 133 13.28 7.68 -36.28
C ALA A 133 11.99 7.96 -37.08
N ALA A 134 10.83 7.86 -36.45
CA ALA A 134 9.55 8.23 -37.04
C ALA A 134 9.47 9.68 -37.48
N GLN A 135 10.31 10.60 -36.96
CA GLN A 135 10.37 12.03 -37.30
C GLN A 135 11.33 12.35 -38.47
N MET A 136 11.97 11.33 -39.03
CA MET A 136 13.06 11.48 -39.99
C MET A 136 12.78 10.72 -41.29
N GLU A 137 13.45 11.14 -42.35
CA GLU A 137 13.50 10.48 -43.65
C GLU A 137 14.89 9.89 -43.89
N GLY A 138 14.96 8.76 -44.60
CA GLY A 138 16.21 8.08 -44.93
C GLY A 138 16.72 7.10 -43.86
N VAL A 139 16.01 6.94 -42.74
CA VAL A 139 16.34 5.93 -41.73
C VAL A 139 16.05 4.53 -42.30
N PRO A 140 16.99 3.56 -42.20
CA PRO A 140 16.74 2.20 -42.65
C PRO A 140 15.51 1.58 -41.97
N PRO A 141 14.75 0.69 -42.62
CA PRO A 141 13.63 -0.01 -41.99
C PRO A 141 14.03 -0.67 -40.66
N LEU A 142 13.11 -0.66 -39.69
CA LEU A 142 13.35 -1.31 -38.41
C LEU A 142 13.51 -2.82 -38.65
N PRO A 143 14.59 -3.45 -38.16
CA PRO A 143 14.73 -4.90 -38.23
C PRO A 143 13.55 -5.58 -37.55
N GLN A 144 12.99 -6.60 -38.19
CA GLN A 144 11.92 -7.40 -37.59
C GLN A 144 12.48 -8.13 -36.37
N ARG A 145 11.87 -7.91 -35.21
CA ARG A 145 12.25 -8.60 -33.98
C ARG A 145 11.75 -10.05 -34.07
N PRO A 146 12.61 -11.06 -33.84
CA PRO A 146 12.13 -12.43 -33.74
C PRO A 146 11.14 -12.52 -32.57
N ARG A 147 10.06 -13.28 -32.75
CA ARG A 147 9.13 -13.55 -31.65
C ARG A 147 9.87 -14.25 -30.53
N THR A 148 9.61 -13.83 -29.30
CA THR A 148 10.22 -14.42 -28.12
C THR A 148 9.78 -15.87 -27.98
N ASP A 149 10.74 -16.77 -27.79
CA ASP A 149 10.49 -18.20 -27.60
C ASP A 149 10.04 -18.47 -26.15
N ILE A 150 8.80 -18.91 -25.99
CA ILE A 150 8.20 -19.21 -24.69
C ILE A 150 8.98 -20.33 -23.97
N GLY A 151 9.49 -21.33 -24.71
CA GLY A 151 10.29 -22.40 -24.12
C GLY A 151 11.59 -21.86 -23.52
N GLN A 152 12.24 -20.95 -24.23
CA GLN A 152 13.45 -20.27 -23.75
C GLN A 152 13.16 -19.41 -22.51
N LEU A 153 12.05 -18.67 -22.49
CA LEU A 153 11.67 -17.85 -21.32
C LEU A 153 11.44 -18.69 -20.07
N ARG A 154 10.81 -19.87 -20.19
CA ARG A 154 10.62 -20.80 -19.05
C ARG A 154 11.95 -21.32 -18.53
N GLN A 155 12.89 -21.64 -19.42
CA GLN A 155 14.23 -22.05 -19.00
C GLN A 155 14.97 -20.91 -18.28
N GLN A 156 14.84 -19.68 -18.77
CA GLN A 156 15.45 -18.50 -18.16
C GLN A 156 14.79 -18.14 -16.82
N ARG A 157 13.49 -18.39 -16.65
CA ARG A 157 12.80 -18.34 -15.35
C ARG A 157 13.45 -19.29 -14.35
N ASP A 158 13.65 -20.55 -14.74
CA ASP A 158 14.26 -21.55 -13.85
C ASP A 158 15.70 -21.17 -13.50
N THR A 159 16.46 -20.67 -14.48
CA THR A 159 17.82 -20.14 -14.28
C THR A 159 17.84 -18.97 -13.30
N LEU A 160 16.86 -18.06 -13.41
CA LEU A 160 16.72 -16.92 -12.50
C LEU A 160 16.50 -17.37 -11.06
N LEU A 161 15.56 -18.31 -10.85
CA LEU A 161 15.25 -18.87 -9.53
C LEU A 161 16.48 -19.50 -8.89
N GLU A 162 17.21 -20.31 -9.66
CA GLU A 162 18.41 -21.01 -9.21
C GLU A 162 19.54 -20.03 -8.85
N ASN A 163 19.80 -19.04 -9.72
CA ASN A 163 20.84 -18.03 -9.52
C ASN A 163 20.52 -17.01 -8.42
N MET A 164 19.24 -16.82 -8.10
CA MET A 164 18.77 -15.99 -6.98
C MET A 164 18.67 -16.77 -5.67
N GLN A 165 18.78 -18.10 -5.71
CA GLN A 165 18.49 -19.01 -4.59
C GLN A 165 17.08 -18.77 -4.01
N LEU A 166 16.14 -18.45 -4.89
CA LEU A 166 14.79 -18.03 -4.52
C LEU A 166 13.87 -19.25 -4.52
N ALA A 167 13.21 -19.50 -3.38
CA ALA A 167 12.20 -20.57 -3.33
C ALA A 167 11.02 -20.19 -4.23
N TYR A 168 10.48 -21.18 -4.94
CA TYR A 168 9.40 -20.97 -5.89
C TYR A 168 8.34 -22.05 -5.77
N ARG A 169 7.08 -21.65 -5.90
CA ARG A 169 5.96 -22.57 -5.93
C ARG A 169 4.83 -22.09 -6.83
N GLU A 170 4.25 -23.02 -7.56
CA GLU A 170 3.00 -22.84 -8.30
C GLU A 170 1.83 -23.43 -7.51
N GLU A 171 1.16 -22.60 -6.71
CA GLU A 171 -0.02 -23.00 -5.94
C GLU A 171 -1.00 -21.86 -5.70
N GLY A 172 -2.24 -22.21 -5.34
CA GLY A 172 -3.26 -21.23 -5.01
C GLY A 172 -3.66 -20.35 -6.20
N THR A 173 -4.07 -19.12 -5.90
CA THR A 173 -4.66 -18.19 -6.89
C THR A 173 -4.19 -16.75 -6.73
N ARG A 174 -3.10 -16.54 -5.97
CA ARG A 174 -2.50 -15.22 -5.79
C ARG A 174 -1.01 -15.31 -6.08
N ALA A 175 -0.49 -14.27 -6.70
CA ALA A 175 0.93 -14.01 -6.81
C ALA A 175 1.38 -13.20 -5.60
N TYR A 176 2.48 -13.59 -4.97
CA TYR A 176 3.13 -12.81 -3.93
C TYR A 176 4.55 -13.31 -3.65
N TYR A 177 5.40 -12.40 -3.20
CA TYR A 177 6.66 -12.70 -2.54
C TYR A 177 6.48 -12.73 -1.01
N SER A 178 7.01 -13.75 -0.34
CA SER A 178 7.05 -13.88 1.11
C SER A 178 8.47 -13.57 1.64
N PRO A 179 8.68 -12.42 2.31
CA PRO A 179 10.01 -12.05 2.80
C PRO A 179 10.57 -12.97 3.88
N SER A 180 9.72 -13.50 4.76
CA SER A 180 10.15 -14.38 5.86
C SER A 180 10.56 -15.78 5.39
N ALA A 181 9.96 -16.26 4.30
CA ALA A 181 10.26 -17.56 3.71
C ALA A 181 11.23 -17.47 2.52
N ASP A 182 11.61 -16.26 2.10
CA ASP A 182 12.29 -15.96 0.84
C ASP A 182 11.73 -16.78 -0.34
N MET A 183 10.42 -16.63 -0.59
CA MET A 183 9.69 -17.47 -1.53
C MET A 183 8.74 -16.67 -2.42
N VAL A 184 8.78 -16.92 -3.72
CA VAL A 184 7.76 -16.45 -4.67
C VAL A 184 6.72 -17.55 -4.87
N THR A 185 5.46 -17.19 -4.65
CA THR A 185 4.31 -18.06 -4.95
C THR A 185 3.54 -17.45 -6.10
N LEU A 186 3.26 -18.25 -7.13
CA LEU A 186 2.37 -17.86 -8.23
C LEU A 186 1.22 -18.86 -8.37
N PRO A 187 0.09 -18.44 -8.95
CA PRO A 187 -0.88 -19.39 -9.48
C PRO A 187 -0.22 -20.30 -10.53
N PRO A 188 -0.72 -21.53 -10.74
CA PRO A 188 -0.22 -22.41 -11.80
C PRO A 188 -0.21 -21.71 -13.16
N GLU A 189 0.84 -21.88 -13.98
CA GLU A 189 0.97 -21.18 -15.27
C GLU A 189 -0.29 -21.33 -16.17
N ALA A 190 -0.93 -22.50 -16.12
CA ALA A 190 -2.15 -22.79 -16.87
C ALA A 190 -3.39 -21.95 -16.46
N SER A 191 -3.34 -21.21 -15.35
CA SER A 191 -4.41 -20.29 -14.97
C SER A 191 -4.28 -18.89 -15.57
N PHE A 192 -3.16 -18.60 -16.24
CA PHE A 192 -2.95 -17.33 -16.94
C PHE A 192 -3.49 -17.44 -18.37
N ASP A 193 -4.07 -16.35 -18.88
CA ASP A 193 -4.61 -16.29 -20.24
C ASP A 193 -3.53 -16.49 -21.32
N ASP A 194 -2.31 -16.06 -21.01
CA ASP A 194 -1.17 -16.20 -21.90
C ASP A 194 0.17 -16.28 -21.13
N PRO A 195 1.21 -16.88 -21.73
CA PRO A 195 2.52 -17.01 -21.08
C PRO A 195 3.21 -15.68 -20.76
N TYR A 196 2.90 -14.60 -21.48
CA TYR A 196 3.50 -13.29 -21.23
C TYR A 196 2.97 -12.68 -19.93
N SER A 197 1.67 -12.83 -19.67
CA SER A 197 1.05 -12.43 -18.40
C SER A 197 1.65 -13.17 -17.21
N TYR A 198 1.84 -14.50 -17.34
CA TYR A 198 2.51 -15.30 -16.31
C TYR A 198 3.93 -14.82 -16.02
N ILE A 199 4.76 -14.65 -17.05
CA ILE A 199 6.15 -14.19 -16.88
C ILE A 199 6.19 -12.76 -16.33
N SER A 200 5.29 -11.87 -16.74
CA SER A 200 5.25 -10.50 -16.21
C SER A 200 4.94 -10.49 -14.71
N THR A 201 3.94 -11.26 -14.26
CA THR A 201 3.64 -11.41 -12.83
C THR A 201 4.79 -12.05 -12.07
N PHE A 202 5.45 -13.07 -12.65
CA PHE A 202 6.66 -13.65 -12.06
C PHE A 202 7.79 -12.63 -11.87
N LEU A 203 8.03 -11.79 -12.87
CA LEU A 203 9.06 -10.76 -12.80
C LEU A 203 8.73 -9.66 -11.78
N HIS A 204 7.44 -9.35 -11.58
CA HIS A 204 6.98 -8.45 -10.52
C HIS A 204 7.33 -8.99 -9.14
N GLU A 205 6.96 -10.24 -8.84
CA GLU A 205 7.26 -10.87 -7.55
C GLU A 205 8.77 -11.06 -7.33
N CYS A 206 9.52 -11.38 -8.39
CA CYS A 206 10.98 -11.40 -8.32
C CYS A 206 11.56 -10.01 -8.06
N GLY A 207 10.90 -8.95 -8.53
CA GLY A 207 11.22 -7.56 -8.22
C GLY A 207 11.22 -7.30 -6.72
N HIS A 208 10.15 -7.69 -6.02
CA HIS A 208 10.10 -7.65 -4.56
C HIS A 208 11.16 -8.53 -3.91
N ALA A 209 11.34 -9.75 -4.43
CA ALA A 209 12.35 -10.67 -3.90
C ALA A 209 13.74 -10.03 -3.90
N THR A 210 14.13 -9.25 -4.91
CA THR A 210 15.44 -8.58 -4.92
C THR A 210 15.69 -7.66 -3.72
N GLY A 211 14.66 -7.20 -2.98
CA GLY A 211 14.84 -6.39 -1.79
C GLY A 211 15.32 -7.14 -0.54
N HIS A 212 15.36 -8.48 -0.56
CA HIS A 212 15.89 -9.29 0.54
C HIS A 212 17.33 -8.87 0.95
N PRO A 213 17.72 -8.98 2.25
CA PRO A 213 19.05 -8.58 2.73
C PRO A 213 20.24 -9.18 1.98
N ASP A 214 20.11 -10.40 1.48
CA ASP A 214 21.17 -11.10 0.73
C ASP A 214 21.27 -10.69 -0.76
N ARG A 215 20.40 -9.77 -1.22
CA ARG A 215 20.34 -9.32 -2.62
C ARG A 215 20.63 -7.82 -2.73
N LEU A 216 19.62 -7.00 -3.04
CA LEU A 216 19.77 -5.55 -3.14
C LEU A 216 19.49 -4.83 -1.81
N ASN A 217 19.13 -5.57 -0.76
CA ASN A 217 18.95 -5.10 0.62
C ASN A 217 18.17 -3.77 0.69
N ARG A 218 16.97 -3.77 0.11
CA ARG A 218 16.06 -2.63 0.22
C ARG A 218 15.19 -2.81 1.45
N HIS A 219 14.86 -1.70 2.10
CA HIS A 219 14.02 -1.72 3.29
C HIS A 219 12.55 -1.96 2.88
N ILE A 220 12.06 -3.18 3.10
CA ILE A 220 10.67 -3.56 2.81
C ILE A 220 9.92 -3.70 4.16
N GLU A 221 9.32 -2.61 4.65
CA GLU A 221 8.39 -2.68 5.79
C GLU A 221 6.96 -2.99 5.31
N ASN A 222 6.50 -4.20 5.62
CA ASN A 222 5.34 -4.85 4.97
C ASN A 222 3.99 -4.60 5.65
N HIS A 223 3.68 -3.36 6.02
CA HIS A 223 2.30 -3.04 6.38
C HIS A 223 1.54 -2.71 5.09
N PHE A 224 0.68 -3.63 4.65
CA PHE A 224 -0.19 -3.43 3.49
C PHE A 224 -0.95 -2.10 3.61
N GLY A 225 -0.85 -1.24 2.59
CA GLY A 225 -1.46 0.08 2.57
C GLY A 225 -0.65 1.22 3.23
N SER A 226 0.57 0.97 3.72
CA SER A 226 1.50 2.01 4.17
C SER A 226 2.14 2.78 2.99
N GLU A 227 2.69 3.97 3.26
CA GLU A 227 3.43 4.73 2.23
C GLU A 227 4.69 3.99 1.75
N ASP A 228 5.40 3.29 2.66
CA ASP A 228 6.59 2.52 2.31
C ASP A 228 6.26 1.28 1.47
N TYR A 229 5.14 0.63 1.73
CA TYR A 229 4.64 -0.44 0.87
C TYR A 229 4.31 0.06 -0.54
N ALA A 230 3.62 1.21 -0.66
CA ALA A 230 3.34 1.81 -1.96
C ALA A 230 4.62 2.19 -2.73
N ARG A 231 5.65 2.68 -2.03
CA ARG A 231 6.97 2.97 -2.62
C ARG A 231 7.64 1.73 -3.21
N GLU A 232 7.55 0.57 -2.55
CA GLU A 232 8.14 -0.67 -3.06
C GLU A 232 7.33 -1.26 -4.23
N GLU A 233 6.00 -1.22 -4.18
CA GLU A 233 5.15 -1.62 -5.31
C GLU A 233 5.46 -0.81 -6.58
N LEU A 234 5.66 0.50 -6.45
CA LEU A 234 6.06 1.36 -7.58
C LEU A 234 7.41 0.93 -8.19
N ARG A 235 8.37 0.50 -7.37
CA ARG A 235 9.68 0.02 -7.82
C ARG A 235 9.55 -1.31 -8.56
N ALA A 236 8.81 -2.26 -8.00
CA ALA A 236 8.58 -3.59 -8.59
C ALA A 236 7.86 -3.50 -9.93
N GLU A 237 6.83 -2.65 -10.04
CA GLU A 237 6.08 -2.40 -11.27
C GLU A 237 6.92 -1.80 -12.40
N ILE A 238 7.71 -0.75 -12.11
CA ILE A 238 8.59 -0.15 -13.12
C ILE A 238 9.68 -1.15 -13.53
N ALA A 239 10.18 -1.97 -12.58
CA ALA A 239 11.21 -2.96 -12.86
C ALA A 239 10.69 -4.08 -13.75
N SER A 240 9.53 -4.65 -13.43
CA SER A 240 8.89 -5.69 -14.24
C SER A 240 8.62 -5.17 -15.65
N ALA A 241 8.18 -3.91 -15.79
CA ALA A 241 8.00 -3.26 -17.08
C ALA A 241 9.29 -3.10 -17.90
N PHE A 242 10.40 -2.75 -17.26
CA PHE A 242 11.71 -2.67 -17.93
C PHE A 242 12.21 -4.03 -18.40
N VAL A 243 12.02 -5.09 -17.60
CA VAL A 243 12.42 -6.45 -17.99
C VAL A 243 11.52 -6.97 -19.10
N SER A 244 10.20 -6.83 -18.98
CA SER A 244 9.24 -7.21 -20.02
C SER A 244 9.53 -6.52 -21.37
N GLN A 245 9.91 -5.25 -21.34
CA GLN A 245 10.33 -4.50 -22.53
C GLN A 245 11.60 -5.08 -23.18
N GLU A 246 12.59 -5.45 -22.37
CA GLU A 246 13.81 -6.11 -22.84
C GLU A 246 13.54 -7.48 -23.43
N LEU A 247 12.63 -8.24 -22.84
CA LEU A 247 12.26 -9.58 -23.32
C LEU A 247 11.32 -9.54 -24.53
N GLY A 248 10.77 -8.36 -24.85
CA GLY A 248 9.78 -8.22 -25.92
C GLY A 248 8.48 -8.93 -25.59
N LEU A 249 8.09 -8.93 -24.32
CA LEU A 249 6.80 -9.45 -23.88
C LEU A 249 5.73 -8.42 -24.24
N GLU A 250 4.88 -8.77 -25.19
CA GLU A 250 3.72 -7.95 -25.57
C GLU A 250 2.51 -8.43 -24.77
N MET A 251 1.98 -7.58 -23.90
CA MET A 251 0.74 -7.89 -23.17
C MET A 251 -0.47 -7.66 -24.07
N SER A 252 -1.46 -8.55 -24.01
CA SER A 252 -2.74 -8.36 -24.69
C SER A 252 -3.49 -7.15 -24.11
N GLN A 253 -4.34 -6.49 -24.91
CA GLN A 253 -5.16 -5.36 -24.41
C GLN A 253 -6.08 -5.77 -23.25
N LYS A 254 -6.52 -7.04 -23.23
CA LYS A 254 -7.31 -7.61 -22.14
C LYS A 254 -6.47 -7.69 -20.85
N ALA A 255 -5.29 -8.28 -20.91
CA ALA A 255 -4.37 -8.37 -19.78
C ALA A 255 -3.93 -6.98 -19.29
N LEU A 256 -3.73 -6.03 -20.20
CA LEU A 256 -3.49 -4.62 -19.87
C LEU A 256 -4.63 -4.00 -19.06
N ASN A 257 -5.89 -4.23 -19.45
CA ASN A 257 -7.03 -3.68 -18.73
C ASN A 257 -7.22 -4.35 -17.36
N GLU A 258 -7.09 -5.67 -17.28
CA GLU A 258 -7.18 -6.41 -16.01
C GLU A 258 -6.05 -5.99 -15.04
N HIS A 259 -4.83 -5.79 -15.55
CA HIS A 259 -3.71 -5.25 -14.80
C HIS A 259 -3.92 -3.78 -14.38
N PHE A 260 -4.91 -3.07 -14.92
CA PHE A 260 -5.26 -1.73 -14.43
C PHE A 260 -6.04 -1.82 -13.13
N ASP A 261 -7.07 -2.67 -13.14
CA ASP A 261 -8.01 -2.81 -12.04
C ASP A 261 -7.34 -3.41 -10.80
N LEU A 262 -6.34 -4.29 -10.98
CA LEU A 262 -5.51 -4.82 -9.90
C LEU A 262 -4.70 -3.74 -9.15
N HIS A 263 -4.41 -2.60 -9.78
CA HIS A 263 -3.53 -1.55 -9.23
C HIS A 263 -4.26 -0.29 -8.77
N LYS A 264 -5.58 -0.19 -8.96
CA LYS A 264 -6.39 0.98 -8.56
C LYS A 264 -6.20 1.38 -7.09
N ALA A 265 -6.05 0.40 -6.20
CA ALA A 265 -5.82 0.64 -4.77
C ALA A 265 -4.46 1.32 -4.49
N TYR A 266 -3.44 1.08 -5.32
CA TYR A 266 -2.10 1.66 -5.16
C TYR A 266 -1.94 2.99 -5.88
N ILE A 267 -2.68 3.22 -6.98
CA ILE A 267 -2.61 4.46 -7.75
C ILE A 267 -2.85 5.69 -6.87
N GLN A 268 -3.85 5.64 -5.97
CA GLN A 268 -4.14 6.76 -5.07
C GLN A 268 -3.00 7.01 -4.07
N SER A 269 -2.39 5.94 -3.55
CA SER A 269 -1.23 6.02 -2.66
C SER A 269 -0.01 6.57 -3.40
N TRP A 270 0.23 6.18 -4.65
CA TRP A 270 1.32 6.70 -5.49
C TRP A 270 1.13 8.17 -5.82
N ILE A 271 -0.08 8.60 -6.20
CA ILE A 271 -0.39 10.02 -6.46
C ILE A 271 -0.03 10.84 -5.22
N LYS A 272 -0.49 10.43 -4.04
CA LYS A 272 -0.21 11.13 -2.78
C LYS A 272 1.29 11.23 -2.48
N VAL A 273 2.04 10.14 -2.66
CA VAL A 273 3.50 10.12 -2.42
C VAL A 273 4.23 11.05 -3.41
N LEU A 274 3.88 10.99 -4.70
CA LEU A 274 4.54 11.74 -5.77
C LEU A 274 4.15 13.23 -5.79
N GLU A 275 2.95 13.60 -5.34
CA GLU A 275 2.56 15.00 -5.15
C GLU A 275 3.32 15.66 -4.00
N LYS A 276 3.56 14.90 -2.92
CA LYS A 276 4.33 15.35 -1.76
C LYS A 276 5.83 15.47 -2.08
N ASP A 277 6.39 14.47 -2.77
CA ASP A 277 7.80 14.47 -3.18
C ASP A 277 8.01 13.87 -4.58
N PRO A 278 8.08 14.71 -5.63
CA PRO A 278 8.35 14.26 -7.00
C PRO A 278 9.72 13.59 -7.18
N GLN A 279 10.68 13.78 -6.25
CA GLN A 279 11.98 13.12 -6.34
C GLN A 279 11.89 11.61 -6.11
N GLU A 280 10.86 11.15 -5.40
CA GLU A 280 10.61 9.74 -5.14
C GLU A 280 10.44 8.95 -6.45
N LEU A 281 9.87 9.57 -7.50
CA LEU A 281 9.79 8.94 -8.81
C LEU A 281 11.18 8.60 -9.38
N PHE A 282 12.15 9.50 -9.26
CA PHE A 282 13.50 9.25 -9.79
C PHE A 282 14.29 8.27 -8.93
N ALA A 283 14.04 8.25 -7.62
CA ALA A 283 14.54 7.20 -6.74
C ALA A 283 13.97 5.83 -7.15
N ALA A 284 12.66 5.74 -7.33
CA ALA A 284 11.98 4.52 -7.77
C ALA A 284 12.48 4.04 -9.14
N ILE A 285 12.65 4.93 -10.13
CA ILE A 285 13.20 4.57 -11.45
C ILE A 285 14.66 4.09 -11.36
N LYS A 286 15.47 4.71 -10.49
CA LYS A 286 16.86 4.30 -10.27
C LYS A 286 16.91 2.89 -9.67
N ASP A 287 16.11 2.65 -8.64
CA ASP A 287 16.02 1.34 -7.97
C ASP A 287 15.46 0.28 -8.93
N ALA A 288 14.38 0.59 -9.64
CA ALA A 288 13.80 -0.27 -10.66
C ALA A 288 14.79 -0.62 -11.78
N SER A 289 15.66 0.31 -12.18
CA SER A 289 16.75 0.02 -13.12
C SER A 289 17.76 -0.96 -12.53
N GLY A 290 18.08 -0.84 -11.24
CA GLY A 290 18.94 -1.78 -10.51
C GLY A 290 18.32 -3.17 -10.43
N ILE A 291 17.03 -3.26 -10.06
CA ILE A 291 16.24 -4.49 -10.03
C ILE A 291 16.24 -5.14 -11.40
N ALA A 292 15.86 -4.41 -12.45
CA ALA A 292 15.80 -4.94 -13.80
C ALA A 292 17.15 -5.46 -14.29
N ASN A 293 18.25 -4.74 -14.03
CA ASN A 293 19.59 -5.22 -14.38
C ASN A 293 19.94 -6.50 -13.63
N TYR A 294 19.63 -6.58 -12.33
CA TYR A 294 19.88 -7.75 -11.51
C TYR A 294 19.11 -8.97 -12.03
N LEU A 295 17.82 -8.82 -12.33
CA LEU A 295 17.00 -9.89 -12.90
C LEU A 295 17.49 -10.31 -14.29
N MET A 296 17.85 -9.34 -15.15
CA MET A 296 18.39 -9.60 -16.48
C MET A 296 19.71 -10.40 -16.44
N GLU A 297 20.58 -10.08 -15.48
CA GLU A 297 21.84 -10.78 -15.25
C GLU A 297 21.61 -12.19 -14.70
N LYS A 298 20.81 -12.32 -13.63
CA LYS A 298 20.60 -13.59 -12.94
C LYS A 298 19.77 -14.59 -13.73
N GLY A 299 18.84 -14.14 -14.57
CA GLY A 299 18.09 -15.01 -15.47
C GLY A 299 18.79 -15.28 -16.79
N GLU A 300 20.00 -14.77 -16.99
CA GLU A 300 20.77 -14.91 -18.23
C GLU A 300 19.95 -14.58 -19.48
N PHE A 301 19.11 -13.54 -19.34
CA PHE A 301 18.17 -13.12 -20.38
C PHE A 301 18.88 -12.53 -21.60
N GLN A 302 20.17 -12.21 -21.48
CA GLN A 302 21.00 -11.74 -22.58
C GLN A 302 21.46 -12.92 -23.43
N GLN A 303 20.88 -13.07 -24.63
CA GLN A 303 21.46 -13.97 -25.63
C GLN A 303 22.93 -13.59 -25.90
N GLU A 304 23.85 -14.54 -25.76
CA GLU A 304 25.29 -14.41 -26.08
C GLU A 304 25.56 -13.83 -27.50
N ARG A 305 24.55 -13.85 -28.38
CA ARG A 305 24.60 -13.29 -29.73
C ARG A 305 24.75 -11.76 -29.78
N ASN A 306 24.16 -11.00 -28.87
CA ASN A 306 24.18 -9.53 -28.98
C ASN A 306 25.30 -8.86 -28.20
N VAL A 307 25.80 -9.43 -27.11
CA VAL A 307 26.88 -8.77 -26.35
C VAL A 307 28.19 -8.77 -27.15
N THR A 308 28.46 -9.81 -27.95
CA THR A 308 29.68 -9.91 -28.75
C THR A 308 29.62 -9.07 -30.02
N GLU A 309 28.45 -8.99 -30.68
CA GLU A 309 28.21 -8.12 -31.84
C GLU A 309 27.99 -6.66 -31.47
N GLU A 310 27.27 -6.33 -30.39
CA GLU A 310 27.21 -4.96 -29.85
C GLU A 310 28.58 -4.54 -29.31
N LYS A 311 29.33 -5.37 -28.57
CA LYS A 311 30.72 -5.01 -28.18
C LYS A 311 31.63 -4.89 -29.40
N ARG A 312 31.44 -5.71 -30.46
CA ARG A 312 32.18 -5.56 -31.73
C ARG A 312 31.79 -4.30 -32.48
N GLN A 313 30.50 -3.99 -32.63
CA GLN A 313 30.01 -2.77 -33.28
C GLN A 313 30.36 -1.53 -32.47
N ILE A 314 30.28 -1.57 -31.14
CA ILE A 314 30.74 -0.50 -30.24
C ILE A 314 32.25 -0.30 -30.41
N ARG A 315 33.05 -1.38 -30.38
CA ARG A 315 34.49 -1.28 -30.66
C ARG A 315 34.79 -0.83 -32.09
N HIS A 316 33.98 -1.19 -33.08
CA HIS A 316 34.16 -0.81 -34.48
C HIS A 316 33.73 0.64 -34.74
N ILE A 317 32.68 1.14 -34.09
CA ILE A 317 32.23 2.54 -34.13
C ILE A 317 33.15 3.42 -33.29
N GLU A 318 33.64 2.94 -32.15
CA GLU A 318 34.69 3.62 -31.37
C GLU A 318 36.00 3.64 -32.16
N ALA A 319 36.37 2.55 -32.86
CA ALA A 319 37.53 2.51 -33.76
C ALA A 319 37.35 3.39 -35.00
N GLU A 320 36.16 3.45 -35.61
CA GLU A 320 35.85 4.34 -36.74
C GLU A 320 35.85 5.81 -36.31
N ASN A 321 35.31 6.14 -35.13
CA ASN A 321 35.40 7.50 -34.59
C ASN A 321 36.85 7.86 -34.18
N ILE A 322 37.64 6.88 -33.72
CA ILE A 322 39.08 7.04 -33.45
C ILE A 322 39.86 7.24 -34.77
N ASP A 323 39.49 6.55 -35.85
CA ASP A 323 40.15 6.70 -37.15
C ASP A 323 39.70 7.95 -37.90
N GLN A 324 38.46 8.41 -37.73
CA GLN A 324 37.97 9.66 -38.34
C GLN A 324 38.51 10.89 -37.62
N GLU A 325 38.68 10.85 -36.28
CA GLU A 325 39.45 11.86 -35.53
C GLU A 325 40.96 11.82 -35.83
N LYS A 326 41.53 10.65 -36.18
CA LYS A 326 42.90 10.57 -36.70
C LYS A 326 43.01 11.10 -38.13
N PHE A 327 42.02 10.85 -38.99
CA PHE A 327 42.07 11.28 -40.39
C PHE A 327 42.01 12.81 -40.54
N ASP A 328 41.23 13.49 -39.69
CA ASP A 328 41.20 14.96 -39.62
C ASP A 328 42.45 15.58 -38.98
N PHE A 329 43.25 14.77 -38.28
CA PHE A 329 44.54 15.19 -37.71
C PHE A 329 45.72 14.97 -38.67
N TYR A 330 45.66 13.99 -39.58
CA TYR A 330 46.75 13.68 -40.53
C TYR A 330 46.66 14.40 -41.89
N ALA A 331 45.69 15.31 -42.09
CA ALA A 331 45.59 16.11 -43.32
C ALA A 331 46.51 17.35 -43.36
N LYS A 332 47.53 17.45 -42.50
CA LYS A 332 48.56 18.49 -42.55
C LYS A 332 49.97 17.90 -42.41
N ASP A 333 50.68 17.95 -43.54
CA ASP A 333 52.09 17.64 -43.81
C ASP A 333 52.56 16.17 -43.93
N PRO A 334 53.40 15.88 -44.95
CA PRO A 334 53.82 14.53 -45.29
C PRO A 334 55.12 14.17 -44.57
N VAL A 335 55.08 13.19 -43.67
CA VAL A 335 56.31 12.52 -43.22
C VAL A 335 56.15 11.01 -43.32
N ASP A 336 56.92 10.48 -44.26
CA ASP A 336 57.17 9.07 -44.58
C ASP A 336 57.60 8.28 -43.32
N LEU A 337 56.89 7.21 -42.96
CA LEU A 337 57.40 6.10 -42.15
C LEU A 337 56.57 4.82 -42.36
N ARG A 338 56.92 4.16 -43.47
CA ARG A 338 57.12 2.71 -43.72
C ARG A 338 56.90 1.71 -42.56
N PHE A 339 56.18 0.61 -42.90
CA PHE A 339 56.35 -0.80 -42.48
C PHE A 339 56.14 -1.09 -40.97
N VAL A 340 55.48 -2.14 -40.46
CA VAL A 340 55.23 -3.57 -40.78
C VAL A 340 54.01 -3.95 -39.89
N GLY A 341 53.05 -4.84 -40.20
CA GLY A 341 52.93 -5.84 -41.23
C GLY A 341 51.56 -6.55 -41.16
N CYS A 342 51.27 -7.23 -42.26
CA CYS A 342 50.14 -8.12 -42.56
C CYS A 342 50.12 -9.37 -41.63
N THR A 343 49.08 -10.20 -41.50
CA THR A 343 48.43 -11.08 -42.51
C THR A 343 47.29 -11.90 -41.81
N PHE A 344 46.05 -11.94 -42.35
CA PHE A 344 45.34 -13.05 -43.07
C PHE A 344 44.86 -14.26 -42.20
N ARG A 345 43.78 -15.03 -42.47
CA ARG A 345 42.62 -15.07 -43.40
C ARG A 345 41.68 -16.23 -42.94
N ASN A 346 40.39 -16.14 -43.29
CA ASN A 346 39.41 -17.18 -43.69
C ASN A 346 39.51 -18.65 -43.19
N VAL A 347 38.36 -19.19 -42.72
CA VAL A 347 37.81 -20.50 -43.16
C VAL A 347 36.27 -20.42 -43.25
N THR A 348 35.73 -20.97 -44.34
CA THR A 348 34.32 -21.01 -44.78
C THR A 348 33.52 -22.19 -44.25
N VAL A 349 32.20 -22.04 -44.34
CA VAL A 349 31.14 -23.07 -44.26
C VAL A 349 31.41 -24.24 -45.23
N SER A 350 31.52 -25.47 -44.69
CA SER A 350 30.93 -26.71 -45.22
C SER A 350 31.62 -27.92 -44.58
N GLU A 351 30.86 -28.74 -43.84
CA GLU A 351 30.98 -30.20 -43.63
C GLU A 351 30.16 -30.53 -42.38
N SER A 352 28.83 -30.61 -42.52
CA SER A 352 28.09 -31.81 -42.95
C SER A 352 27.80 -32.74 -41.77
N GLU A 353 26.52 -32.86 -41.44
CA GLU A 353 25.72 -34.09 -41.64
C GLU A 353 26.25 -35.41 -41.05
N ALA A 354 27.26 -35.41 -40.19
CA ALA A 354 27.86 -36.60 -39.59
C ALA A 354 27.38 -36.88 -38.15
N ARG A 355 26.51 -36.05 -37.56
CA ARG A 355 25.91 -36.29 -36.23
C ARG A 355 24.41 -36.58 -36.23
N LEU A 356 23.78 -36.67 -37.41
CA LEU A 356 22.36 -37.04 -37.56
C LEU A 356 22.14 -38.52 -37.94
N SER A 357 23.18 -39.35 -37.88
CA SER A 357 23.13 -40.77 -38.26
C SER A 357 22.93 -41.76 -37.10
N GLN A 358 22.59 -41.30 -35.88
CA GLN A 358 22.37 -42.17 -34.71
C GLN A 358 20.90 -42.40 -34.30
N PHE A 359 19.92 -41.89 -35.02
CA PHE A 359 18.48 -42.15 -34.75
C PHE A 359 17.80 -42.84 -35.93
N LYS A 360 18.34 -44.00 -36.32
CA LYS A 360 17.99 -44.70 -37.57
C LYS A 360 16.76 -45.60 -37.53
N ASP A 361 15.95 -45.60 -36.47
CA ASP A 361 14.74 -46.42 -36.41
C ASP A 361 13.59 -45.72 -35.67
N CYS A 362 12.73 -44.99 -36.40
CA CYS A 362 11.26 -45.06 -36.30
C CYS A 362 10.61 -44.26 -37.46
N LYS A 363 9.66 -44.88 -38.17
CA LYS A 363 9.21 -44.53 -39.53
C LYS A 363 8.13 -43.45 -39.59
N PHE A 364 8.29 -42.53 -40.55
CA PHE A 364 7.26 -41.65 -41.11
C PHE A 364 6.48 -42.36 -42.22
N TYR A 365 5.17 -42.08 -42.36
CA TYR A 365 4.39 -42.38 -43.57
C TYR A 365 3.62 -41.15 -44.05
N GLY A 366 3.97 -40.68 -45.25
CA GLY A 366 3.05 -40.04 -46.19
C GLY A 366 3.00 -38.51 -46.24
N CYS A 367 3.94 -37.88 -46.96
CA CYS A 367 3.69 -36.58 -47.61
C CYS A 367 4.32 -36.61 -49.01
N ASP A 368 3.48 -36.63 -50.06
CA ASP A 368 3.91 -36.37 -51.45
C ASP A 368 3.61 -34.89 -51.71
N THR A 369 4.67 -34.09 -51.81
CA THR A 369 4.61 -32.66 -52.11
C THR A 369 4.75 -32.45 -53.61
N ARG A 370 3.67 -32.10 -54.32
CA ARG A 370 3.77 -31.47 -55.64
C ARG A 370 2.71 -30.38 -55.86
N ASN A 371 3.23 -29.19 -56.15
CA ASN A 371 2.64 -28.02 -56.81
C ASN A 371 1.44 -27.35 -56.11
N VAL A 372 1.61 -26.15 -55.51
CA VAL A 372 1.80 -24.80 -56.11
C VAL A 372 0.47 -24.07 -56.28
N GLN A 373 0.43 -22.91 -55.62
CA GLN A 373 -0.40 -21.71 -55.88
C GLN A 373 -1.88 -21.68 -55.47
N ASP A 374 -2.12 -20.64 -54.65
CA ASP A 374 -3.34 -19.83 -54.53
C ASP A 374 -4.36 -20.13 -53.41
N ARG A 375 -4.55 -19.08 -52.61
CA ARG A 375 -5.77 -18.56 -51.96
C ARG A 375 -6.56 -19.41 -50.94
N SER A 376 -6.48 -18.91 -49.70
CA SER A 376 -7.59 -18.52 -48.81
C SER A 376 -8.61 -19.58 -48.36
N VAL A 377 -8.80 -19.59 -47.02
CA VAL A 377 -9.98 -20.05 -46.25
C VAL A 377 -10.22 -21.58 -46.19
N PHE A 378 -10.09 -22.18 -45.00
CA PHE A 378 -11.22 -22.66 -44.17
C PHE A 378 -10.72 -23.52 -42.98
N THR A 379 -11.16 -23.11 -41.78
CA THR A 379 -11.69 -23.85 -40.62
C THR A 379 -11.35 -25.33 -40.37
N HIS A 380 -10.92 -25.57 -39.12
CA HIS A 380 -11.30 -26.63 -38.16
C HIS A 380 -11.55 -28.07 -38.64
N ALA A 381 -10.82 -29.04 -38.08
CA ALA A 381 -11.34 -30.39 -37.87
C ALA A 381 -10.69 -31.08 -36.66
N ALA A 382 -11.49 -31.28 -35.61
CA ALA A 382 -11.23 -32.25 -34.54
C ALA A 382 -11.45 -33.68 -35.06
N PHE A 383 -10.74 -34.66 -34.52
CA PHE A 383 -11.06 -36.09 -34.69
C PHE A 383 -11.16 -36.79 -33.34
N PHE A 384 -12.36 -37.25 -33.00
CA PHE A 384 -12.68 -38.20 -31.93
C PHE A 384 -12.75 -39.62 -32.50
N PRO A 385 -12.41 -40.68 -31.74
CA PRO A 385 -12.73 -42.06 -32.10
C PRO A 385 -14.23 -42.36 -31.92
N ALA A 386 -14.75 -43.20 -32.83
CA ALA A 386 -16.12 -43.70 -32.84
C ALA A 386 -16.35 -44.79 -31.77
N ASP A 387 -17.62 -44.91 -31.35
CA ASP A 387 -18.17 -45.85 -30.36
C ASP A 387 -17.84 -45.60 -28.89
N THR A 388 -18.53 -44.61 -28.29
CA THR A 388 -19.33 -44.87 -27.08
C THR A 388 -20.36 -43.77 -26.88
N THR A 389 -21.63 -44.17 -26.74
CA THR A 389 -22.81 -43.42 -26.26
C THR A 389 -22.59 -41.95 -25.89
N VAL A 390 -23.32 -41.05 -26.55
CA VAL A 390 -23.46 -39.63 -26.20
C VAL A 390 -23.98 -39.51 -24.76
N ARG A 391 -23.08 -39.52 -23.79
CA ARG A 391 -23.20 -38.70 -22.59
C ARG A 391 -22.60 -37.37 -22.98
N GLN A 392 -23.41 -36.32 -22.97
CA GLN A 392 -22.88 -34.95 -22.95
C GLN A 392 -21.68 -34.95 -21.99
N PRO A 393 -20.47 -34.53 -22.39
CA PRO A 393 -19.46 -34.25 -21.39
C PRO A 393 -20.10 -33.21 -20.48
N LYS A 394 -20.34 -33.57 -19.21
CA LYS A 394 -20.64 -32.59 -18.16
C LYS A 394 -19.66 -31.46 -18.41
N ARG A 395 -20.16 -30.24 -18.70
CA ARG A 395 -19.33 -29.03 -18.70
C ARG A 395 -18.44 -29.18 -17.47
N ARG A 396 -17.14 -29.37 -17.66
CA ARG A 396 -16.22 -29.30 -16.51
C ARG A 396 -16.35 -27.86 -16.07
N GLU A 397 -17.04 -27.67 -14.96
CA GLU A 397 -17.25 -26.36 -14.36
C GLU A 397 -15.90 -25.68 -14.27
N SER A 398 -15.84 -24.50 -14.89
CA SER A 398 -14.68 -23.63 -14.84
C SER A 398 -14.23 -23.50 -13.39
N LYS A 399 -13.01 -23.94 -13.07
CA LYS A 399 -12.40 -23.70 -11.76
C LYS A 399 -12.01 -22.22 -11.56
N TYR A 400 -12.04 -21.45 -12.65
CA TYR A 400 -11.83 -20.01 -12.66
C TYR A 400 -13.13 -19.31 -12.27
N ILE A 401 -13.03 -18.45 -11.25
CA ILE A 401 -14.06 -17.51 -10.88
C ILE A 401 -13.59 -16.15 -11.38
N PRO A 402 -14.27 -15.57 -12.38
CA PRO A 402 -13.93 -14.25 -12.92
C PRO A 402 -13.79 -13.18 -11.82
N ALA A 403 -12.90 -12.20 -12.01
CA ALA A 403 -12.60 -11.18 -11.00
C ALA A 403 -13.83 -10.34 -10.62
N ASP A 404 -14.71 -10.05 -11.59
CA ASP A 404 -16.03 -9.45 -11.39
C ASP A 404 -16.94 -10.32 -10.52
N MET A 405 -16.86 -11.65 -10.62
CA MET A 405 -17.60 -12.58 -9.76
C MET A 405 -16.98 -12.68 -8.36
N ILE A 406 -15.67 -12.52 -8.21
CA ILE A 406 -14.99 -12.39 -6.90
C ILE A 406 -15.39 -11.07 -6.24
N GLU A 407 -15.45 -9.97 -6.98
CA GLU A 407 -15.93 -8.68 -6.46
C GLU A 407 -17.44 -8.68 -6.18
N LEU A 408 -18.23 -9.36 -7.00
CA LEU A 408 -19.64 -9.61 -6.74
C LEU A 408 -19.81 -10.36 -5.42
N ALA A 409 -19.08 -11.46 -5.23
CA ALA A 409 -19.07 -12.21 -3.98
C ALA A 409 -18.53 -11.37 -2.80
N ARG A 410 -17.50 -10.54 -3.01
CA ARG A 410 -16.91 -9.68 -1.98
C ARG A 410 -17.85 -8.56 -1.53
N SER A 411 -18.68 -8.06 -2.43
CA SER A 411 -19.64 -6.97 -2.20
C SER A 411 -20.99 -7.43 -1.65
N GLN A 412 -21.24 -8.74 -1.59
CA GLN A 412 -22.44 -9.26 -0.94
C GLN A 412 -22.40 -9.02 0.56
N ASP A 413 -23.57 -8.80 1.14
CA ASP A 413 -23.70 -8.71 2.58
C ASP A 413 -23.39 -10.05 3.26
N VAL A 414 -22.57 -10.00 4.31
CA VAL A 414 -22.15 -11.20 5.03
C VAL A 414 -23.35 -11.89 5.65
N PHE A 415 -24.24 -11.14 6.30
CA PHE A 415 -25.38 -11.72 6.97
C PHE A 415 -26.32 -12.45 6.01
N ASP A 416 -26.68 -11.82 4.89
CA ASP A 416 -27.53 -12.43 3.86
C ASP A 416 -26.93 -13.73 3.30
N ILE A 417 -25.61 -13.75 3.06
CA ILE A 417 -24.93 -14.94 2.56
C ILE A 417 -24.92 -16.06 3.59
N LEU A 418 -24.64 -15.74 4.86
CA LEU A 418 -24.64 -16.74 5.94
C LEU A 418 -26.05 -17.33 6.18
N GLN A 419 -27.10 -16.53 6.01
CA GLN A 419 -28.47 -17.04 6.03
C GLN A 419 -28.74 -18.02 4.87
N ARG A 420 -28.30 -17.69 3.65
CA ARG A 420 -28.50 -18.53 2.45
C ARG A 420 -27.63 -19.79 2.42
N THR A 421 -26.48 -19.79 3.11
CA THR A 421 -25.65 -20.99 3.30
C THR A 421 -26.13 -21.88 4.43
N GLY A 422 -27.07 -21.41 5.27
CA GLY A 422 -27.58 -22.16 6.42
C GLY A 422 -26.64 -22.19 7.60
N GLU A 423 -25.77 -21.18 7.71
CA GLU A 423 -24.85 -21.06 8.84
C GLU A 423 -25.62 -20.89 10.15
N PRO A 424 -25.25 -21.62 11.21
CA PRO A 424 -25.96 -21.60 12.46
C PRO A 424 -25.70 -20.25 13.14
N LEU A 425 -26.64 -19.32 12.98
CA LEU A 425 -26.65 -18.04 13.66
C LEU A 425 -27.81 -18.00 14.65
N PHE A 426 -27.57 -17.47 15.84
CA PHE A 426 -28.63 -17.20 16.81
C PHE A 426 -28.65 -15.72 17.15
N GLN A 427 -29.85 -15.23 17.44
CA GLN A 427 -30.04 -13.86 17.85
C GLN A 427 -29.99 -13.78 19.38
N LYS A 428 -29.11 -12.94 19.90
CA LYS A 428 -29.01 -12.65 21.33
C LYS A 428 -28.81 -11.14 21.47
N ASP A 429 -29.76 -10.50 22.14
CA ASP A 429 -29.82 -9.05 22.37
C ASP A 429 -29.67 -8.20 21.11
N GLY A 430 -30.45 -8.53 20.08
CA GLY A 430 -30.49 -7.77 18.82
C GLY A 430 -29.31 -8.04 17.86
N GLN A 431 -28.26 -8.74 18.30
CA GLN A 431 -27.10 -9.08 17.49
C GLN A 431 -27.15 -10.54 17.03
N TRP A 432 -26.69 -10.79 15.79
CA TRP A 432 -26.58 -12.13 15.23
C TRP A 432 -25.20 -12.70 15.53
N ARG A 433 -25.16 -13.87 16.17
CA ARG A 433 -23.91 -14.51 16.62
C ARG A 433 -23.78 -15.90 16.04
N SER A 434 -22.53 -16.30 15.78
CA SER A 434 -22.25 -17.69 15.43
C SER A 434 -22.58 -18.60 16.59
N VAL A 435 -23.28 -19.69 16.31
CA VAL A 435 -23.56 -20.78 17.25
C VAL A 435 -22.25 -21.45 17.68
N GLU A 436 -21.27 -21.61 16.78
CA GLU A 436 -20.01 -22.28 17.10
C GLU A 436 -18.99 -21.37 17.81
N HIS A 437 -19.08 -20.05 17.59
CA HIS A 437 -18.15 -19.06 18.12
C HIS A 437 -18.92 -17.89 18.73
N ASP A 438 -19.10 -17.92 20.06
CA ASP A 438 -19.85 -16.94 20.86
C ASP A 438 -19.40 -15.46 20.71
N SER A 439 -18.10 -15.29 20.46
CA SER A 439 -17.38 -14.04 20.24
C SER A 439 -17.34 -13.63 18.76
N LEU A 440 -18.00 -14.36 17.88
CA LEU A 440 -18.17 -14.00 16.47
C LEU A 440 -19.56 -13.40 16.28
N VAL A 441 -19.57 -12.10 15.94
CA VAL A 441 -20.79 -11.35 15.66
C VAL A 441 -20.87 -11.06 14.16
N VAL A 442 -22.05 -11.20 13.61
CA VAL A 442 -22.40 -10.88 12.24
C VAL A 442 -23.44 -9.76 12.27
N THR A 443 -23.19 -8.69 11.52
CA THR A 443 -24.09 -7.53 11.48
C THR A 443 -24.60 -7.32 10.06
N PRO A 444 -25.92 -7.35 9.84
CA PRO A 444 -26.51 -7.09 8.52
C PRO A 444 -26.03 -5.76 7.92
N GLY A 445 -25.54 -5.80 6.69
CA GLY A 445 -25.00 -4.67 5.92
C GLY A 445 -23.58 -4.24 6.30
N LYS A 446 -22.98 -4.81 7.35
CA LYS A 446 -21.71 -4.31 7.94
C LYS A 446 -20.60 -5.34 8.06
N GLY A 447 -20.87 -6.60 7.81
CA GLY A 447 -19.87 -7.67 7.84
C GLY A 447 -19.89 -8.51 9.11
N TYR A 448 -18.77 -9.17 9.40
CA TYR A 448 -18.58 -9.93 10.63
C TYR A 448 -17.34 -9.46 11.37
N TYR A 449 -17.34 -9.69 12.68
CA TYR A 449 -16.18 -9.45 13.53
C TYR A 449 -16.05 -10.55 14.58
N TRP A 450 -14.86 -11.12 14.67
CA TRP A 450 -14.49 -12.16 15.62
C TRP A 450 -13.65 -11.57 16.75
N PHE A 451 -14.32 -11.25 17.85
CA PHE A 451 -13.76 -10.51 18.97
C PHE A 451 -12.57 -11.21 19.63
N SER A 452 -12.60 -12.54 19.75
CA SER A 452 -11.51 -13.32 20.34
C SER A 452 -10.22 -13.29 19.53
N ARG A 453 -10.31 -13.11 18.20
CA ARG A 453 -9.16 -13.04 17.29
C ARG A 453 -8.80 -11.63 16.83
N ALA A 454 -9.62 -10.63 17.15
CA ALA A 454 -9.51 -9.26 16.64
C ALA A 454 -9.48 -9.20 15.09
N GLU A 455 -10.18 -10.14 14.46
CA GLU A 455 -10.26 -10.30 13.01
C GLU A 455 -11.70 -10.05 12.57
N GLY A 456 -11.90 -9.30 11.49
CA GLY A 456 -13.22 -9.05 10.95
C GLY A 456 -13.12 -8.48 9.55
N SER A 457 -14.18 -8.67 8.76
CA SER A 457 -14.23 -8.16 7.40
C SER A 457 -15.68 -7.90 6.98
N LYS A 458 -15.83 -6.97 6.04
CA LYS A 458 -17.09 -6.74 5.34
C LYS A 458 -17.36 -7.79 4.26
N SER A 459 -16.38 -8.62 3.94
CA SER A 459 -16.50 -9.62 2.87
C SER A 459 -16.96 -10.98 3.40
N PRO A 460 -17.98 -11.60 2.78
CA PRO A 460 -18.37 -12.97 3.11
C PRO A 460 -17.32 -13.99 2.66
N ILE A 461 -16.49 -13.65 1.67
CA ILE A 461 -15.34 -14.48 1.30
C ILE A 461 -14.37 -14.56 2.47
N ASP A 462 -14.02 -13.41 3.06
CA ASP A 462 -13.11 -13.36 4.20
C ASP A 462 -13.74 -14.04 5.43
N TYR A 463 -15.07 -14.10 5.55
CA TYR A 463 -15.74 -14.91 6.57
C TYR A 463 -15.40 -16.39 6.41
N PHE A 464 -15.69 -16.98 5.26
CA PHE A 464 -15.44 -18.41 5.05
C PHE A 464 -13.94 -18.76 5.08
N VAL A 465 -13.06 -17.82 4.68
CA VAL A 465 -11.61 -18.01 4.81
C VAL A 465 -11.16 -18.00 6.26
N ASN A 466 -11.51 -16.98 7.04
CA ASN A 466 -10.94 -16.79 8.37
C ASN A 466 -11.67 -17.61 9.45
N VAL A 467 -12.97 -17.86 9.25
CA VAL A 467 -13.85 -18.55 10.22
C VAL A 467 -13.88 -20.04 9.95
N HIS A 468 -14.15 -20.43 8.70
CA HIS A 468 -14.22 -21.84 8.30
C HIS A 468 -12.87 -22.41 7.84
N GLY A 469 -11.83 -21.58 7.76
CA GLY A 469 -10.52 -22.01 7.27
C GLY A 469 -10.52 -22.43 5.80
N MET A 470 -11.55 -22.03 5.03
CA MET A 470 -11.70 -22.45 3.64
C MET A 470 -10.62 -21.84 2.76
N GLY A 471 -10.23 -22.57 1.72
CA GLY A 471 -9.42 -22.00 0.66
C GLY A 471 -10.17 -20.87 -0.03
N PHE A 472 -9.49 -19.78 -0.39
CA PHE A 472 -10.12 -18.57 -0.97
C PHE A 472 -11.09 -18.88 -2.12
N GLN A 473 -10.76 -19.77 -3.05
CA GLN A 473 -11.70 -20.12 -4.14
C GLN A 473 -12.93 -20.92 -3.70
N GLU A 474 -12.78 -21.74 -2.66
CA GLU A 474 -13.88 -22.51 -2.08
C GLU A 474 -14.83 -21.56 -1.33
N ALA A 475 -14.29 -20.60 -0.60
CA ALA A 475 -15.04 -19.50 0.00
C ALA A 475 -15.80 -18.70 -1.08
N VAL A 476 -15.14 -18.27 -2.16
CA VAL A 476 -15.80 -17.53 -3.25
C VAL A 476 -16.89 -18.36 -3.92
N ARG A 477 -16.66 -19.65 -4.22
CA ARG A 477 -17.70 -20.53 -4.79
C ARG A 477 -18.89 -20.70 -3.84
N THR A 478 -18.62 -20.88 -2.55
CA THR A 478 -19.66 -21.00 -1.51
C THR A 478 -20.54 -19.75 -1.46
N VAL A 479 -19.93 -18.56 -1.50
CA VAL A 479 -20.67 -17.28 -1.57
C VAL A 479 -21.48 -17.18 -2.87
N LEU A 480 -20.88 -17.47 -4.03
CA LEU A 480 -21.55 -17.39 -5.32
C LEU A 480 -22.71 -18.39 -5.47
N GLU A 481 -22.58 -19.59 -4.91
CA GLU A 481 -23.66 -20.57 -4.86
C GLU A 481 -24.79 -20.11 -3.94
N ALA A 482 -24.46 -19.45 -2.83
CA ALA A 482 -25.44 -18.89 -1.89
C ALA A 482 -26.25 -17.74 -2.48
N ILE A 483 -25.65 -16.90 -3.35
CA ILE A 483 -26.35 -15.82 -4.07
C ILE A 483 -27.53 -16.35 -4.90
N HIS A 484 -27.48 -17.62 -5.33
CA HIS A 484 -28.49 -18.25 -6.20
C HIS A 484 -29.43 -19.22 -5.46
N ARG A 485 -29.34 -19.38 -4.14
CA ARG A 485 -30.24 -20.25 -3.35
C ARG A 485 -31.45 -19.46 -2.84
N ASP A 486 -32.64 -19.83 -3.31
CA ASP A 486 -33.91 -19.50 -2.66
C ASP A 486 -34.24 -20.60 -1.65
N VAL A 487 -33.99 -20.43 -0.34
CA VAL A 487 -34.53 -21.36 0.65
C VAL A 487 -34.81 -20.73 2.02
N THR A 488 -35.99 -21.07 2.52
CA THR A 488 -36.55 -20.90 3.86
C THR A 488 -35.70 -21.55 4.97
N TYR A 489 -35.52 -20.81 6.06
CA TYR A 489 -34.70 -21.14 7.22
C TYR A 489 -35.21 -22.35 8.05
N THR A 490 -34.28 -23.21 8.48
CA THR A 490 -34.49 -24.15 9.60
C THR A 490 -33.32 -24.06 10.58
N PRO A 491 -33.54 -23.81 11.89
CA PRO A 491 -32.47 -23.51 12.85
C PRO A 491 -31.63 -24.74 13.24
N PRO A 492 -30.29 -24.63 13.31
CA PRO A 492 -29.40 -25.66 13.85
C PRO A 492 -29.33 -25.63 15.39
N VAL A 493 -29.01 -26.80 15.98
CA VAL A 493 -28.89 -27.02 17.44
C VAL A 493 -27.44 -26.85 17.89
N TRP A 494 -27.24 -26.13 18.98
CA TRP A 494 -25.94 -25.74 19.55
C TRP A 494 -25.24 -26.81 20.41
N LEU A 495 -23.90 -26.79 20.41
CA LEU A 495 -23.03 -27.41 21.43
C LEU A 495 -21.89 -26.44 21.84
N PRO A 496 -21.51 -26.33 23.14
CA PRO A 496 -20.53 -25.35 23.63
C PRO A 496 -19.06 -25.66 23.27
N PRO A 497 -18.21 -24.64 23.02
CA PRO A 497 -16.75 -24.77 22.97
C PRO A 497 -16.11 -24.98 24.35
N ALA A 498 -14.90 -25.55 24.36
CA ALA A 498 -14.13 -25.92 25.55
C ALA A 498 -13.62 -24.71 26.38
N GLU A 499 -13.53 -24.94 27.70
CA GLU A 499 -13.36 -24.01 28.83
C GLU A 499 -12.32 -22.86 28.67
N HIS A 500 -12.68 -21.67 29.19
CA HIS A 500 -11.76 -20.53 29.38
C HIS A 500 -10.61 -20.90 30.33
N GLU A 501 -9.39 -20.39 30.09
CA GLU A 501 -8.29 -20.47 31.07
C GLU A 501 -8.77 -19.88 32.42
N GLU A 502 -8.50 -20.59 33.52
CA GLU A 502 -8.88 -20.17 34.87
C GLU A 502 -8.32 -18.76 35.19
N PHE A 503 -9.22 -17.80 35.42
CA PHE A 503 -8.86 -16.44 35.81
C PHE A 503 -8.21 -16.41 37.19
N ARG A 504 -7.02 -15.79 37.29
CA ARG A 504 -6.27 -15.69 38.55
C ARG A 504 -6.01 -14.23 38.92
N PRO A 505 -6.82 -13.62 39.80
CA PRO A 505 -6.64 -12.23 40.19
C PRO A 505 -5.30 -12.02 40.91
N LEU A 506 -4.71 -10.84 40.76
CA LEU A 506 -3.49 -10.48 41.48
C LEU A 506 -3.74 -10.41 43.00
N PRO A 507 -2.88 -10.99 43.85
CA PRO A 507 -3.04 -10.92 45.29
C PRO A 507 -3.10 -9.47 45.79
N ARG A 508 -4.06 -9.18 46.68
CA ARG A 508 -4.21 -7.87 47.31
C ARG A 508 -3.04 -7.58 48.26
N ALA A 509 -2.55 -6.35 48.26
CA ALA A 509 -1.62 -5.85 49.26
C ALA A 509 -2.31 -5.71 50.64
N LYS A 510 -1.51 -5.56 51.70
CA LYS A 510 -2.03 -5.28 53.04
C LYS A 510 -2.66 -3.88 53.16
N THR A 511 -2.21 -2.95 52.32
CA THR A 511 -2.61 -1.55 52.30
C THR A 511 -2.78 -1.08 50.86
N ASN A 512 -3.68 -0.12 50.62
CA ASN A 512 -3.85 0.52 49.31
C ASN A 512 -3.06 1.84 49.18
N LEU A 513 -2.12 2.13 50.07
CA LEU A 513 -1.48 3.44 50.19
C LEU A 513 -0.77 3.90 48.91
N ASP A 514 0.01 3.04 48.26
CA ASP A 514 0.72 3.41 47.03
C ASP A 514 -0.27 3.67 45.89
N ALA A 515 -1.28 2.79 45.74
CA ALA A 515 -2.33 2.98 44.73
C ALA A 515 -3.17 4.23 44.99
N TYR A 516 -3.46 4.54 46.25
CA TYR A 516 -4.23 5.72 46.63
C TYR A 516 -3.45 7.00 46.36
N ASN A 517 -2.18 7.07 46.76
CA ASN A 517 -1.32 8.22 46.48
C ASN A 517 -1.16 8.42 44.97
N TYR A 518 -0.92 7.34 44.23
CA TYR A 518 -0.84 7.40 42.77
C TYR A 518 -2.12 7.96 42.13
N LEU A 519 -3.30 7.45 42.53
CA LEU A 519 -4.56 7.90 41.94
C LEU A 519 -4.96 9.32 42.36
N VAL A 520 -4.81 9.68 43.63
CA VAL A 520 -5.33 10.96 44.15
C VAL A 520 -4.29 12.08 44.03
N GLN A 521 -3.04 11.82 44.40
CA GLN A 521 -1.98 12.83 44.44
C GLN A 521 -1.32 13.01 43.08
N GLU A 522 -0.91 11.91 42.42
CA GLU A 522 -0.20 12.00 41.13
C GLU A 522 -1.15 12.18 39.94
N ARG A 523 -2.28 11.45 39.94
CA ARG A 523 -3.26 11.48 38.84
C ARG A 523 -4.38 12.48 39.05
N GLY A 524 -4.45 13.12 40.22
CA GLY A 524 -5.43 14.15 40.52
C GLY A 524 -6.88 13.64 40.53
N LEU A 525 -7.15 12.36 40.77
CA LEU A 525 -8.53 11.87 40.82
C LEU A 525 -9.26 12.35 42.07
N ASP A 526 -10.59 12.45 41.97
CA ASP A 526 -11.48 12.82 43.07
C ASP A 526 -11.36 11.82 44.23
N GLN A 527 -11.13 12.34 45.43
CA GLN A 527 -10.86 11.53 46.61
C GLN A 527 -12.06 10.65 46.99
N GLU A 528 -13.28 11.21 47.01
CA GLU A 528 -14.47 10.46 47.40
C GLU A 528 -14.78 9.33 46.42
N LEU A 529 -14.58 9.57 45.12
CA LEU A 529 -14.71 8.56 44.08
C LEU A 529 -13.73 7.40 44.29
N VAL A 530 -12.44 7.70 44.49
CA VAL A 530 -11.41 6.68 44.71
C VAL A 530 -11.68 5.90 45.99
N ASP A 531 -12.02 6.59 47.08
CA ASP A 531 -12.38 5.97 48.37
C ASP A 531 -13.59 5.03 48.23
N GLY A 532 -14.61 5.46 47.49
CA GLY A 532 -15.79 4.65 47.21
C GLY A 532 -15.46 3.37 46.46
N LEU A 533 -14.69 3.48 45.38
CA LEU A 533 -14.28 2.33 44.55
C LEU A 533 -13.36 1.37 45.30
N MET A 534 -12.46 1.88 46.14
CA MET A 534 -11.61 1.02 46.98
C MET A 534 -12.41 0.30 48.07
N ARG A 535 -13.37 0.98 48.72
CA ARG A 535 -14.29 0.35 49.70
C ARG A 535 -15.14 -0.75 49.08
N GLN A 536 -15.60 -0.54 47.85
CA GLN A 536 -16.34 -1.55 47.07
C GLN A 536 -15.43 -2.67 46.54
N GLY A 537 -14.11 -2.56 46.69
CA GLY A 537 -13.15 -3.52 46.16
C GLY A 537 -13.06 -3.53 44.63
N ARG A 538 -13.58 -2.48 43.97
CA ARG A 538 -13.56 -2.25 42.53
C ARG A 538 -12.17 -1.79 42.05
N ILE A 539 -11.39 -1.20 42.96
CA ILE A 539 -9.99 -0.85 42.75
C ILE A 539 -9.20 -1.31 43.98
N TYR A 540 -8.01 -1.88 43.81
CA TYR A 540 -7.13 -2.25 44.93
C TYR A 540 -5.66 -2.25 44.54
N GLN A 541 -4.76 -2.25 45.53
CA GLN A 541 -3.32 -2.37 45.29
C GLN A 541 -2.88 -3.83 45.25
N SER A 542 -2.12 -4.22 44.22
CA SER A 542 -1.49 -5.54 44.15
C SER A 542 -0.28 -5.65 45.09
N GLY A 543 -0.09 -6.83 45.69
CA GLY A 543 0.94 -7.05 46.69
C GLY A 543 2.38 -6.99 46.17
N LYS A 544 2.70 -7.76 45.11
CA LYS A 544 4.10 -8.00 44.70
C LYS A 544 4.75 -6.82 43.97
N TYR A 545 3.97 -6.07 43.19
CA TYR A 545 4.51 -5.08 42.24
C TYR A 545 3.93 -3.68 42.44
N LYS A 546 3.20 -3.45 43.53
CA LYS A 546 2.58 -2.15 43.86
C LYS A 546 1.76 -1.55 42.72
N ASN A 547 1.13 -2.37 41.89
CA ASN A 547 0.21 -1.88 40.87
C ASN A 547 -1.13 -1.47 41.50
N VAL A 548 -1.78 -0.46 40.96
CA VAL A 548 -3.22 -0.31 41.09
C VAL A 548 -3.91 -1.31 40.15
N VAL A 549 -4.91 -2.00 40.65
CA VAL A 549 -5.68 -3.02 39.95
C VAL A 549 -7.12 -2.56 39.83
N PHE A 550 -7.59 -2.40 38.60
CA PHE A 550 -8.98 -2.12 38.26
C PHE A 550 -9.71 -3.44 38.04
N VAL A 551 -10.81 -3.62 38.76
CA VAL A 551 -11.58 -4.87 38.79
C VAL A 551 -12.77 -4.75 37.86
N GLY A 552 -12.79 -5.61 36.84
CA GLY A 552 -13.91 -5.83 35.96
C GLY A 552 -14.69 -7.09 36.38
N THR A 553 -16.00 -6.94 36.51
CA THR A 553 -16.90 -8.04 36.87
C THR A 553 -17.69 -8.48 35.65
N ASP A 554 -18.18 -9.71 35.60
CA ASP A 554 -19.28 -10.02 34.69
C ASP A 554 -20.57 -9.30 35.09
N PHE A 555 -21.65 -9.56 34.37
CA PHE A 555 -22.95 -8.92 34.61
C PHE A 555 -23.69 -9.47 35.85
N ASP A 556 -23.21 -10.58 36.41
CA ASP A 556 -23.69 -11.14 37.68
C ASP A 556 -22.87 -10.64 38.88
N GLY A 557 -21.85 -9.82 38.64
CA GLY A 557 -20.99 -9.21 39.66
C GLY A 557 -19.80 -10.08 40.09
N VAL A 558 -19.55 -11.20 39.40
CA VAL A 558 -18.38 -12.06 39.65
C VAL A 558 -17.16 -11.43 39.00
N VAL A 559 -16.01 -11.42 39.68
CA VAL A 559 -14.79 -10.87 39.11
C VAL A 559 -14.34 -11.72 37.93
N ALA A 560 -14.29 -11.10 36.75
CA ALA A 560 -13.97 -11.76 35.48
C ALA A 560 -12.72 -11.18 34.80
N SER A 561 -12.30 -9.97 35.19
CA SER A 561 -11.07 -9.37 34.68
C SER A 561 -10.40 -8.47 35.71
N ASN A 562 -9.07 -8.42 35.64
CA ASN A 562 -8.26 -7.44 36.32
C ASN A 562 -7.33 -6.76 35.31
N PHE A 563 -7.28 -5.44 35.37
CA PHE A 563 -6.30 -4.62 34.66
C PHE A 563 -5.36 -3.96 35.65
N ALA A 564 -4.06 -4.06 35.43
CA ALA A 564 -3.04 -3.54 36.34
C ALA A 564 -2.28 -2.36 35.71
N ARG A 565 -2.11 -1.31 36.51
CA ARG A 565 -1.26 -0.15 36.18
C ARG A 565 -0.20 0.00 37.26
N SER A 566 1.07 0.15 36.86
CA SER A 566 2.16 0.38 37.81
C SER A 566 2.00 1.74 38.49
N CYS A 567 2.19 1.77 39.81
CA CYS A 567 2.36 3.01 40.57
C CYS A 567 3.83 3.47 40.60
N ASP A 568 4.73 2.70 40.00
CA ASP A 568 6.16 3.00 39.94
C ASP A 568 6.58 3.24 38.47
N PRO A 569 6.98 4.47 38.11
CA PRO A 569 7.37 4.81 36.74
C PRO A 569 8.67 4.14 36.30
N THR A 570 9.46 3.56 37.23
CA THR A 570 10.71 2.87 36.91
C THR A 570 10.51 1.42 36.45
N GLN A 571 9.30 0.86 36.61
CA GLN A 571 9.02 -0.49 36.14
C GLN A 571 8.99 -0.55 34.60
N GLN A 572 9.57 -1.62 34.02
CA GLN A 572 9.54 -1.84 32.57
C GLN A 572 8.12 -1.99 32.02
N VAL A 573 7.22 -2.62 32.79
CA VAL A 573 5.84 -2.87 32.37
C VAL A 573 4.91 -1.94 33.14
N GLN A 574 4.48 -0.88 32.48
CA GLN A 574 3.66 0.18 33.09
C GLN A 574 2.16 -0.17 33.16
N ARG A 575 1.68 -1.08 32.30
CA ARG A 575 0.27 -1.52 32.26
C ARG A 575 0.12 -2.90 31.63
N PHE A 576 -0.81 -3.72 32.11
CA PHE A 576 -1.09 -5.05 31.54
C PHE A 576 -2.43 -5.64 32.00
N ASP A 577 -2.99 -6.53 31.16
CA ASP A 577 -4.11 -7.40 31.54
C ASP A 577 -3.59 -8.59 32.37
N VAL A 578 -4.24 -8.87 33.49
CA VAL A 578 -3.94 -10.06 34.31
C VAL A 578 -4.31 -11.32 33.53
N ARG A 579 -3.52 -12.40 33.70
CA ARG A 579 -3.77 -13.67 33.00
C ARG A 579 -5.17 -14.22 33.30
N GLY A 580 -5.87 -14.62 32.24
CA GLY A 580 -7.25 -15.13 32.29
C GLY A 580 -8.31 -14.03 32.36
N SER A 581 -7.92 -12.74 32.31
CA SER A 581 -8.88 -11.63 32.25
C SER A 581 -9.73 -11.68 30.99
N GLN A 582 -11.05 -11.62 31.18
CA GLN A 582 -12.02 -11.57 30.09
C GLN A 582 -12.26 -10.13 29.64
N LYS A 583 -11.95 -9.81 28.38
CA LYS A 583 -11.93 -8.42 27.86
C LYS A 583 -13.31 -7.81 27.65
N GLU A 584 -14.35 -8.65 27.64
CA GLU A 584 -15.76 -8.28 27.64
C GLU A 584 -16.16 -7.58 28.94
N TYR A 585 -15.51 -7.97 30.03
CA TYR A 585 -15.88 -7.61 31.38
C TYR A 585 -14.88 -6.62 31.97
N ARG A 586 -14.62 -5.52 31.26
CA ARG A 586 -13.76 -4.41 31.72
C ARG A 586 -14.41 -3.63 32.87
N PHE A 587 -13.60 -2.77 33.49
CA PHE A 587 -14.05 -1.82 34.50
C PHE A 587 -15.14 -0.90 33.93
N ARG A 588 -16.28 -0.82 34.64
CA ARG A 588 -17.43 0.00 34.25
C ARG A 588 -18.24 0.51 35.45
N MET A 589 -18.87 1.66 35.31
CA MET A 589 -19.83 2.19 36.27
C MET A 589 -21.18 2.24 35.59
N GLU A 590 -22.18 1.61 36.22
CA GLU A 590 -23.48 1.39 35.60
C GLU A 590 -24.54 2.21 36.32
N ASN A 591 -25.42 2.85 35.53
CA ASN A 591 -26.69 3.34 36.01
C ASN A 591 -27.82 2.65 35.20
N PRO A 592 -28.60 1.74 35.82
CA PRO A 592 -29.69 1.04 35.15
C PRO A 592 -30.78 1.99 34.63
N ASP A 593 -30.92 3.18 35.21
CA ASP A 593 -31.97 4.13 34.84
C ASP A 593 -31.56 5.11 33.72
N CYS A 594 -30.33 5.01 33.21
CA CYS A 594 -29.81 5.89 32.17
C CYS A 594 -29.60 5.13 30.85
N PRO A 595 -30.15 5.60 29.71
CA PRO A 595 -29.95 4.97 28.41
C PRO A 595 -28.67 5.47 27.69
N ARG A 596 -27.85 6.31 28.33
CA ARG A 596 -26.61 6.85 27.75
C ARG A 596 -25.38 6.12 28.28
N CYS A 597 -24.46 5.77 27.39
CA CYS A 597 -23.18 5.14 27.71
C CYS A 597 -22.01 5.98 27.21
N ASN A 598 -21.08 6.32 28.10
CA ASN A 598 -19.85 7.05 27.82
C ASN A 598 -18.67 6.07 27.74
N VAL A 599 -17.86 6.18 26.68
CA VAL A 599 -16.85 5.17 26.33
C VAL A 599 -15.45 5.78 26.34
N PHE A 600 -14.54 5.20 27.13
CA PHE A 600 -13.18 5.69 27.34
C PHE A 600 -12.12 4.66 26.97
N GLU A 601 -10.94 5.10 26.53
CA GLU A 601 -9.84 4.19 26.20
C GLU A 601 -9.25 3.50 27.43
N SER A 602 -9.20 4.17 28.58
CA SER A 602 -8.68 3.58 29.81
C SER A 602 -9.52 3.89 31.05
N GLU A 603 -9.26 3.11 32.11
CA GLU A 603 -9.90 3.28 33.41
C GLU A 603 -9.52 4.61 34.07
N ILE A 604 -8.30 5.10 33.84
CA ILE A 604 -7.86 6.39 34.39
C ILE A 604 -8.57 7.54 33.67
N ASP A 605 -8.79 7.43 32.36
CA ASP A 605 -9.48 8.48 31.59
C ASP A 605 -10.95 8.59 32.00
N LEU A 606 -11.61 7.45 32.17
CA LEU A 606 -12.97 7.37 32.70
C LEU A 606 -13.06 8.07 34.06
N LEU A 607 -12.18 7.72 35.00
CA LEU A 607 -12.20 8.31 36.35
C LEU A 607 -11.81 9.79 36.32
N SER A 608 -10.93 10.20 35.41
CA SER A 608 -10.53 11.60 35.27
C SER A 608 -11.71 12.44 34.78
N TYR A 609 -12.42 11.94 33.76
CA TYR A 609 -13.63 12.55 33.23
C TYR A 609 -14.74 12.69 34.28
N LEU A 610 -14.89 11.69 35.16
CA LEU A 610 -15.81 11.77 36.30
C LEU A 610 -15.34 12.79 37.34
N SER A 611 -14.04 12.84 37.63
CA SER A 611 -13.48 13.76 38.63
C SER A 611 -13.65 15.23 38.25
N MET A 612 -13.77 15.55 36.96
CA MET A 612 -14.09 16.90 36.46
C MET A 612 -15.58 17.27 36.60
N ARG A 613 -16.44 16.35 37.05
CA ARG A 613 -17.88 16.57 37.19
C ARG A 613 -18.35 16.49 38.65
N PRO A 614 -19.34 17.33 39.03
CA PRO A 614 -20.02 17.20 40.31
C PRO A 614 -20.59 15.79 40.51
N ALA A 615 -20.55 15.29 41.75
CA ALA A 615 -20.92 13.91 42.08
C ALA A 615 -22.38 13.58 41.70
N ASP A 616 -23.29 14.54 41.83
CA ASP A 616 -24.71 14.45 41.46
C ASP A 616 -24.95 14.37 39.94
N GLN A 617 -23.94 14.67 39.13
CA GLN A 617 -24.00 14.58 37.66
C GLN A 617 -23.37 13.31 37.09
N ARG A 618 -22.77 12.45 37.94
CA ARG A 618 -22.13 11.18 37.55
C ARG A 618 -23.16 10.06 37.41
N THR A 619 -24.27 10.33 36.73
CA THR A 619 -25.49 9.51 36.71
C THR A 619 -25.71 8.77 35.39
N GLU A 620 -24.67 8.66 34.55
CA GLU A 620 -24.76 7.94 33.28
C GLU A 620 -24.04 6.58 33.38
N ASN A 621 -24.04 5.80 32.29
CA ASN A 621 -23.17 4.62 32.22
C ASN A 621 -21.78 5.04 31.72
N TYR A 622 -20.74 4.44 32.28
CA TYR A 622 -19.35 4.72 31.93
C TYR A 622 -18.59 3.42 31.76
N ILE A 623 -17.90 3.24 30.63
CA ILE A 623 -17.14 2.02 30.34
C ILE A 623 -15.73 2.32 29.85
N ALA A 624 -14.75 1.60 30.38
CA ALA A 624 -13.38 1.62 29.90
C ALA A 624 -13.13 0.45 28.96
N LEU A 625 -12.46 0.70 27.83
CA LEU A 625 -12.11 -0.32 26.84
C LEU A 625 -10.79 -1.05 27.20
N GLY A 626 -9.88 -0.35 27.89
CA GLY A 626 -8.52 -0.83 28.17
C GLY A 626 -7.68 -0.94 26.88
N GLY A 627 -7.75 0.10 26.05
CA GLY A 627 -7.17 0.21 24.70
C GLY A 627 -8.24 0.58 23.66
N VAL A 628 -7.97 0.26 22.39
CA VAL A 628 -8.84 0.65 21.25
C VAL A 628 -9.86 -0.43 20.83
N SER A 629 -10.07 -1.46 21.66
CA SER A 629 -10.94 -2.60 21.33
C SER A 629 -12.38 -2.37 21.81
N PRO A 630 -13.42 -2.53 20.96
CA PRO A 630 -14.82 -2.29 21.34
C PRO A 630 -15.45 -3.46 22.13
N ARG A 631 -14.71 -4.51 22.49
CA ARG A 631 -15.26 -5.75 23.12
C ARG A 631 -16.09 -5.47 24.37
N ALA A 632 -15.59 -4.62 25.26
CA ALA A 632 -16.28 -4.26 26.49
C ALA A 632 -17.58 -3.50 26.20
N LEU A 633 -17.53 -2.53 25.27
CA LEU A 633 -18.72 -1.78 24.85
C LEU A 633 -19.78 -2.71 24.27
N LEU A 634 -19.42 -3.64 23.40
CA LEU A 634 -20.39 -4.52 22.75
C LEU A 634 -21.00 -5.52 23.73
N ALA A 635 -20.22 -6.08 24.66
CA ALA A 635 -20.75 -6.92 25.73
C ALA A 635 -21.71 -6.12 26.62
N PHE A 636 -21.39 -4.86 26.91
CA PHE A 636 -22.23 -3.99 27.72
C PHE A 636 -23.54 -3.63 27.01
N LEU A 637 -23.50 -3.24 25.73
CA LEU A 637 -24.70 -2.96 24.92
C LEU A 637 -25.58 -4.19 24.75
N GLN A 638 -24.96 -5.37 24.67
CA GLN A 638 -25.67 -6.64 24.66
C GLN A 638 -26.43 -6.87 25.97
N TYR A 639 -25.81 -6.61 27.12
CA TYR A 639 -26.44 -6.72 28.42
C TYR A 639 -27.48 -5.61 28.70
N ARG A 640 -27.26 -4.42 28.13
CA ARG A 640 -28.08 -3.21 28.31
C ARG A 640 -28.75 -2.77 27.00
N PRO A 641 -29.78 -3.49 26.54
CA PRO A 641 -30.52 -3.13 25.32
C PRO A 641 -31.30 -1.82 25.46
N ASP A 642 -31.47 -1.31 26.68
CA ASP A 642 -32.07 -0.01 26.99
C ASP A 642 -31.14 1.18 26.66
N VAL A 643 -29.85 0.93 26.44
CA VAL A 643 -28.92 1.97 25.98
C VAL A 643 -29.27 2.35 24.54
N SER A 644 -29.54 3.63 24.31
CA SER A 644 -29.87 4.19 22.99
C SER A 644 -28.87 5.24 22.53
N GLN A 645 -28.08 5.79 23.46
CA GLN A 645 -27.11 6.86 23.21
C GLN A 645 -25.70 6.43 23.61
N ILE A 646 -24.74 6.68 22.73
CA ILE A 646 -23.33 6.40 22.97
C ILE A 646 -22.55 7.69 22.80
N ASN A 647 -21.86 8.11 23.87
CA ASN A 647 -20.93 9.21 23.82
C ASN A 647 -19.49 8.67 23.78
N LEU A 648 -18.77 8.97 22.71
CA LEU A 648 -17.39 8.56 22.55
C LEU A 648 -16.47 9.59 23.20
N CYS A 649 -15.73 9.16 24.22
CA CYS A 649 -14.78 9.96 24.98
C CYS A 649 -13.37 9.38 24.82
N THR A 650 -12.99 9.01 23.59
CA THR A 650 -11.64 8.50 23.28
C THR A 650 -10.60 9.63 23.29
N ASP A 651 -9.32 9.27 23.27
CA ASP A 651 -8.22 10.23 23.39
C ASP A 651 -8.16 11.18 22.18
N GLY A 652 -7.52 12.33 22.37
CA GLY A 652 -7.34 13.36 21.32
C GLY A 652 -6.27 13.02 20.28
N ASP A 653 -5.73 11.80 20.31
CA ASP A 653 -4.68 11.35 19.39
C ASP A 653 -5.23 10.52 18.21
N ARG A 654 -4.33 10.13 17.29
CA ARG A 654 -4.73 9.38 16.09
C ARG A 654 -5.35 8.01 16.42
N ALA A 655 -4.95 7.37 17.51
CA ALA A 655 -5.49 6.06 17.89
C ALA A 655 -6.92 6.21 18.44
N GLY A 656 -7.16 7.24 19.25
CA GLY A 656 -8.49 7.57 19.75
C GLY A 656 -9.47 8.02 18.67
N GLU A 657 -8.99 8.77 17.67
CA GLU A 657 -9.74 9.11 16.46
C GLU A 657 -10.19 7.85 15.70
N GLN A 658 -9.26 6.94 15.47
CA GLN A 658 -9.53 5.69 14.76
C GLN A 658 -10.46 4.76 15.54
N CYS A 659 -10.32 4.72 16.87
CA CYS A 659 -11.21 3.96 17.73
C CYS A 659 -12.64 4.51 17.68
N ALA A 660 -12.80 5.83 17.78
CA ALA A 660 -14.10 6.48 17.69
C ALA A 660 -14.78 6.23 16.32
N GLU A 661 -14.03 6.37 15.23
CA GLU A 661 -14.55 6.15 13.88
C GLU A 661 -14.93 4.68 13.64
N SER A 662 -14.15 3.75 14.20
CA SER A 662 -14.45 2.32 14.16
C SER A 662 -15.75 2.00 14.91
N ILE A 663 -15.95 2.56 16.11
CA ILE A 663 -17.17 2.37 16.91
C ILE A 663 -18.37 3.02 16.21
N ARG A 664 -18.21 4.22 15.65
CA ARG A 664 -19.24 4.89 14.83
C ARG A 664 -19.65 4.01 13.67
N THR A 665 -18.70 3.58 12.85
CA THR A 665 -18.98 2.70 11.70
C THR A 665 -19.70 1.42 12.14
N LEU A 666 -19.23 0.78 13.22
CA LEU A 666 -19.79 -0.47 13.73
C LEU A 666 -21.25 -0.31 14.17
N LEU A 667 -21.57 0.79 14.86
CA LEU A 667 -22.85 1.01 15.54
C LEU A 667 -23.77 2.04 14.84
N GLU A 668 -23.32 2.58 13.69
CA GLU A 668 -24.07 3.51 12.84
C GLU A 668 -25.49 3.01 12.54
N GLY A 669 -26.49 3.87 12.73
CA GLY A 669 -27.90 3.54 12.48
C GLY A 669 -28.57 2.66 13.54
N GLN A 670 -27.84 2.19 14.56
CA GLN A 670 -28.40 1.44 15.69
C GLN A 670 -28.49 2.27 16.98
N TYR A 671 -27.56 3.20 17.17
CA TYR A 671 -27.48 4.06 18.35
C TYR A 671 -27.29 5.52 17.91
N GLU A 672 -27.72 6.45 18.74
CA GLU A 672 -27.34 7.86 18.60
C GLU A 672 -25.90 8.01 19.12
N ILE A 673 -24.95 8.24 18.22
CA ILE A 673 -23.53 8.27 18.58
C ILE A 673 -23.00 9.70 18.50
N SER A 674 -22.70 10.27 19.66
CA SER A 674 -21.98 11.55 19.78
C SER A 674 -20.51 11.31 20.07
N ARG A 675 -19.70 12.35 19.92
CA ARG A 675 -18.32 12.36 20.43
C ARG A 675 -18.11 13.61 21.23
N GLU A 676 -17.54 13.42 22.42
CA GLU A 676 -17.17 14.50 23.30
C GLU A 676 -16.07 15.36 22.64
N ALA A 677 -16.04 16.66 22.96
CA ALA A 677 -14.94 17.51 22.54
C ALA A 677 -13.60 16.91 23.01
N ALA A 678 -12.56 17.06 22.17
CA ALA A 678 -11.26 16.48 22.48
C ALA A 678 -10.72 17.01 23.83
N PRO A 679 -10.03 16.16 24.62
CA PRO A 679 -9.42 16.57 25.86
C PRO A 679 -8.41 17.72 25.65
N ILE A 680 -8.17 18.52 26.68
CA ILE A 680 -7.03 19.43 26.75
C ILE A 680 -5.79 18.56 26.91
N GLY A 681 -4.89 18.63 25.93
CA GLY A 681 -3.74 17.73 25.84
C GLY A 681 -4.10 16.42 25.11
N LYS A 682 -3.41 15.34 25.47
CA LYS A 682 -3.54 14.05 24.78
C LYS A 682 -4.74 13.23 25.26
N ASP A 683 -4.95 13.17 26.57
CA ASP A 683 -5.95 12.31 27.21
C ASP A 683 -6.73 13.05 28.32
N TRP A 684 -7.76 12.41 28.85
CA TRP A 684 -8.63 13.02 29.87
C TRP A 684 -7.93 13.21 31.23
N ASN A 685 -6.85 12.47 31.50
CA ASN A 685 -6.07 12.68 32.72
C ASN A 685 -5.19 13.92 32.62
N GLU A 686 -4.55 14.16 31.48
CA GLU A 686 -3.83 15.41 31.19
C GLU A 686 -4.77 16.61 31.34
N SER A 687 -6.01 16.51 30.86
CA SER A 687 -7.02 17.56 31.03
C SER A 687 -7.32 17.87 32.49
N LEU A 688 -7.55 16.84 33.30
CA LEU A 688 -7.87 17.00 34.71
C LEU A 688 -6.73 17.65 35.49
N VAL A 689 -5.49 17.17 35.27
CA VAL A 689 -4.30 17.74 35.92
C VAL A 689 -4.16 19.21 35.52
N ARG A 690 -4.29 19.52 34.22
CA ARG A 690 -4.16 20.89 33.73
C ARG A 690 -5.24 21.81 34.30
N ILE A 691 -6.48 21.37 34.38
CA ILE A 691 -7.59 22.15 34.96
C ILE A 691 -7.32 22.47 36.43
N ARG A 692 -6.76 21.53 37.21
CA ARG A 692 -6.39 21.77 38.61
C ARG A 692 -5.25 22.77 38.74
N GLU A 693 -4.21 22.68 37.90
CA GLU A 693 -3.13 23.68 37.88
C GLU A 693 -3.66 25.09 37.59
N LEU A 694 -4.59 25.21 36.63
CA LEU A 694 -5.23 26.47 36.28
C LEU A 694 -6.10 27.00 37.45
N GLN A 695 -6.83 26.11 38.14
CA GLN A 695 -7.61 26.49 39.32
C GLN A 695 -6.71 26.97 40.46
N GLU A 696 -5.63 26.25 40.76
CA GLU A 696 -4.67 26.67 41.80
C GLU A 696 -4.05 28.03 41.46
N SER A 697 -3.70 28.26 40.19
CA SER A 697 -3.18 29.55 39.72
C SER A 697 -4.21 30.67 39.89
N TRP A 698 -5.48 30.39 39.55
CA TRP A 698 -6.61 31.33 39.69
C TRP A 698 -6.94 31.64 41.16
N GLU A 699 -6.84 30.67 42.07
CA GLU A 699 -7.10 30.89 43.50
C GLU A 699 -5.94 31.58 44.24
N HIS A 700 -4.70 31.44 43.75
CA HIS A 700 -3.50 31.92 44.44
C HIS A 700 -3.11 33.35 44.05
N GLU A 701 -3.33 33.75 42.80
CA GLU A 701 -3.19 35.15 42.41
C GLU A 701 -4.42 35.93 42.85
N THR A 702 -4.24 37.10 43.45
CA THR A 702 -5.35 38.01 43.69
C THR A 702 -6.05 38.20 42.36
N ASN A 703 -7.37 37.93 42.27
CA ASN A 703 -8.26 38.21 41.12
C ASN A 703 -8.27 39.72 40.75
N ASP A 704 -7.09 40.32 40.59
CA ASP A 704 -6.76 41.68 40.24
C ASP A 704 -6.23 41.63 38.80
N PRO A 705 -7.05 42.04 37.82
CA PRO A 705 -6.75 41.95 36.39
C PRO A 705 -5.45 42.64 35.97
N GLU A 706 -4.86 43.51 36.81
CA GLU A 706 -3.59 44.18 36.53
C GLU A 706 -2.35 43.33 36.91
N THR A 707 -2.53 42.19 37.59
CA THR A 707 -1.42 41.33 38.08
C THR A 707 -1.40 39.91 37.51
N GLU A 708 -2.42 39.51 36.74
CA GLU A 708 -2.63 38.14 36.23
C GLU A 708 -1.75 37.78 35.02
N THR A 709 -0.43 37.78 35.20
CA THR A 709 0.51 37.48 34.10
C THR A 709 0.40 36.07 33.53
N TRP A 710 -0.15 35.10 34.28
CA TRP A 710 -0.35 33.72 33.79
C TRP A 710 -1.45 33.59 32.73
N ARG A 711 -2.38 34.56 32.63
CA ARG A 711 -3.46 34.53 31.64
C ARG A 711 -2.94 34.74 30.21
N ASP A 712 -1.78 35.40 30.05
CA ASP A 712 -1.16 35.67 28.75
C ASP A 712 -0.63 34.40 28.06
N ASP A 713 -0.35 33.35 28.84
CA ASP A 713 0.19 32.07 28.34
C ASP A 713 -0.90 31.02 28.06
N LEU A 714 -2.19 31.38 28.20
CA LEU A 714 -3.31 30.47 27.97
C LEU A 714 -3.57 30.24 26.49
N THR A 715 -3.78 28.97 26.11
CA THR A 715 -4.36 28.64 24.81
C THR A 715 -5.79 29.15 24.69
N SER A 716 -6.32 29.27 23.47
CA SER A 716 -7.69 29.74 23.25
C SER A 716 -8.76 28.88 23.95
N GLN A 717 -8.50 27.58 24.13
CA GLN A 717 -9.41 26.67 24.84
C GLN A 717 -9.32 26.86 26.37
N GLU A 718 -8.10 27.02 26.91
CA GLU A 718 -7.89 27.30 28.34
C GLU A 718 -8.44 28.69 28.72
N ALA A 719 -8.28 29.69 27.86
CA ALA A 719 -8.81 31.03 28.08
C ALA A 719 -10.35 31.04 28.15
N GLN A 720 -11.04 30.21 27.36
CA GLN A 720 -12.50 30.05 27.45
C GLN A 720 -12.94 29.40 28.77
N ILE A 721 -12.15 28.45 29.27
CA ILE A 721 -12.40 27.77 30.55
C ILE A 721 -12.21 28.74 31.71
N VAL A 722 -11.08 29.46 31.73
CA VAL A 722 -10.77 30.45 32.77
C VAL A 722 -11.79 31.60 32.74
N ALA A 723 -12.18 32.09 31.56
CA ALA A 723 -13.23 33.10 31.43
C ALA A 723 -14.59 32.63 31.97
N ALA A 724 -14.87 31.32 31.94
CA ALA A 724 -16.07 30.78 32.56
C ALA A 724 -15.99 30.79 34.10
N TRP A 725 -14.81 30.89 34.72
CA TRP A 725 -14.62 30.95 36.17
C TRP A 725 -14.66 32.38 36.74
N ASP A 726 -14.57 33.41 35.90
CA ASP A 726 -14.56 34.82 36.33
C ASP A 726 -15.86 35.26 37.05
N ASP A 727 -16.97 34.54 36.90
CA ASP A 727 -18.21 34.75 37.68
C ASP A 727 -18.35 33.80 38.91
N GLY A 728 -17.27 33.10 39.27
CA GLY A 728 -17.21 32.12 40.36
C GLY A 728 -17.02 30.67 39.87
N PHE A 729 -16.11 29.94 40.51
CA PHE A 729 -15.66 28.59 40.11
C PHE A 729 -16.81 27.58 39.94
N ASP A 730 -17.72 27.48 40.93
CA ASP A 730 -18.87 26.58 40.88
C ASP A 730 -19.85 26.92 39.74
N HIS A 731 -20.00 28.21 39.40
CA HIS A 731 -20.84 28.66 38.29
C HIS A 731 -20.19 28.38 36.92
N GLY A 732 -18.86 28.47 36.84
CA GLY A 732 -18.12 28.17 35.61
C GLY A 732 -18.10 26.69 35.25
N LEU A 733 -17.97 25.80 36.24
CA LEU A 733 -18.09 24.35 36.04
C LEU A 733 -19.45 23.96 35.45
N ALA A 734 -20.54 24.54 35.95
CA ALA A 734 -21.88 24.30 35.41
C ALA A 734 -22.04 24.81 33.96
N ARG A 735 -21.40 25.93 33.61
CA ARG A 735 -21.41 26.47 32.23
C ARG A 735 -20.59 25.62 31.26
N MET A 736 -19.44 25.09 31.68
CA MET A 736 -18.64 24.18 30.85
C MET A 736 -19.40 22.89 30.51
N VAL A 737 -20.13 22.32 31.47
CA VAL A 737 -21.00 21.16 31.24
C VAL A 737 -22.10 21.49 30.22
N THR A 738 -22.63 22.71 30.24
CA THR A 738 -23.68 23.17 29.32
C THR A 738 -23.12 23.42 27.91
N LEU A 739 -21.92 23.98 27.78
CA LEU A 739 -21.22 24.21 26.51
C LEU A 739 -20.87 22.91 25.77
N SER A 740 -20.57 21.82 26.50
CA SER A 740 -20.36 20.49 25.88
C SER A 740 -21.63 19.88 25.28
N ARG A 741 -22.82 20.28 25.77
CA ARG A 741 -24.12 19.73 25.36
C ARG A 741 -24.75 20.45 24.16
N THR A 742 -24.20 21.57 23.70
CA THR A 742 -24.85 22.47 22.72
C THR A 742 -24.04 22.69 21.44
N GLN A 743 -23.35 21.67 20.91
CA GLN A 743 -22.69 21.77 19.59
C GLN A 743 -23.59 21.41 18.39
N ASP A 744 -24.84 21.00 18.60
CA ASP A 744 -25.82 20.70 17.54
C ASP A 744 -27.08 21.59 17.58
N ASP A 745 -26.93 22.91 17.83
CA ASP A 745 -28.02 23.87 17.60
C ASP A 745 -27.92 24.50 16.18
N PRO A 746 -28.88 24.22 15.27
CA PRO A 746 -28.93 24.81 13.92
C PRO A 746 -28.96 26.34 13.89
N GLY A 747 -29.35 27.00 14.99
CA GLY A 747 -29.37 28.46 15.11
C GLY A 747 -27.99 29.10 15.07
N LEU A 748 -26.96 28.46 15.63
CA LEU A 748 -25.60 29.02 15.69
C LEU A 748 -24.87 28.96 14.34
N ARG A 749 -25.14 27.93 13.50
CA ARG A 749 -24.63 27.88 12.11
C ARG A 749 -25.13 29.06 11.29
N SER A 750 -26.37 29.51 11.49
CA SER A 750 -26.92 30.68 10.80
C SER A 750 -26.35 32.01 11.29
N ALA A 751 -25.78 32.06 12.51
CA ALA A 751 -25.10 33.24 13.05
C ALA A 751 -23.63 33.28 12.61
N MET A 752 -22.94 32.13 12.59
CA MET A 752 -21.54 32.02 12.12
C MET A 752 -21.40 32.24 10.61
N ALA A 753 -22.39 31.83 9.80
CA ALA A 753 -22.43 32.10 8.37
C ALA A 753 -22.56 33.61 8.01
N LYS A 754 -22.89 34.47 8.98
CA LYS A 754 -23.00 35.93 8.80
C LYS A 754 -21.74 36.70 9.21
N LEU A 755 -20.69 36.01 9.66
CA LEU A 755 -19.49 36.62 10.22
C LEU A 755 -18.21 36.36 9.42
N ASP A 756 -18.29 35.80 8.21
CA ASP A 756 -17.12 35.58 7.36
C ASP A 756 -17.03 36.63 6.23
N PRO A 757 -16.05 37.55 6.25
CA PRO A 757 -15.78 38.46 5.14
C PRO A 757 -14.67 37.92 4.22
N VAL A 758 -14.99 37.84 2.91
CA VAL A 758 -14.07 37.91 1.74
C VAL A 758 -13.32 36.58 1.43
N GLU A 759 -13.28 35.97 0.25
CA GLU A 759 -13.52 36.34 -1.16
C GLU A 759 -13.81 35.04 -1.98
N GLN A 760 -14.96 34.94 -2.66
CA GLN A 760 -15.21 33.85 -3.61
C GLN A 760 -14.71 34.22 -5.01
N VAL A 761 -13.65 33.56 -5.48
CA VAL A 761 -13.28 33.55 -6.89
C VAL A 761 -14.28 32.67 -7.65
N ARG A 762 -15.02 33.29 -8.57
CA ARG A 762 -16.06 32.66 -9.42
C ARG A 762 -15.45 31.68 -10.42
N SER A 763 -16.05 30.49 -10.53
CA SER A 763 -15.84 29.53 -11.61
C SER A 763 -16.46 30.02 -12.94
N PRO A 764 -15.81 29.83 -14.13
CA PRO A 764 -16.33 30.31 -15.42
C PRO A 764 -17.47 29.47 -16.04
N PHE A 765 -17.99 28.43 -15.37
CA PHE A 765 -18.91 27.47 -16.00
C PHE A 765 -20.29 27.34 -15.35
N ALA A 766 -20.83 28.41 -14.76
CA ALA A 766 -22.23 28.44 -14.34
C ALA A 766 -23.13 28.84 -15.53
N ARG A 767 -23.82 27.86 -16.13
CA ARG A 767 -25.01 28.14 -16.95
C ARG A 767 -26.13 28.64 -16.05
N LYS A 768 -26.77 29.74 -16.44
CA LYS A 768 -27.89 30.34 -15.70
C LYS A 768 -29.09 29.40 -15.70
N ALA A 769 -29.61 29.13 -14.51
CA ALA A 769 -30.94 28.57 -14.32
C ALA A 769 -31.95 29.72 -14.33
N GLU A 770 -32.50 30.02 -15.50
CA GLU A 770 -33.84 30.57 -15.62
C GLU A 770 -34.64 29.57 -16.46
N ASP A 771 -35.86 29.34 -16.01
CA ASP A 771 -36.90 28.47 -16.56
C ASP A 771 -36.84 26.98 -16.16
N TRP A 772 -37.65 26.56 -15.18
CA TRP A 772 -39.08 26.31 -15.37
C TRP A 772 -39.70 25.74 -14.07
N THR A 773 -40.90 26.23 -13.75
CA THR A 773 -41.88 25.66 -12.82
C THR A 773 -42.58 24.44 -13.43
N TYR A 774 -42.53 23.28 -12.78
CA TYR A 774 -43.64 22.52 -12.16
C TYR A 774 -43.12 21.20 -11.60
#